data_AF-A0A365YU82-F1
#
_entry.id   AF-A0A365YU82-F1
#
_cell.length_a   1.000
_cell.length_b   1.000
_cell.length_c   1.000
_cell.angle_alpha   90.00
_cell.angle_beta   90.00
_cell.angle_gamma   90.00
#
_symmetry.space_group_name_H-M   'P 1'
#
loop_
_entity.id
_entity.type
_entity.pdbx_description
1 polymer ?
#
loop_
_entity_poly.entity_id
_entity_poly.type
_entity_poly.pdbx_seq_one_letter_code
_entity_poly.pdbx_strand_id
1 'polypeptide(L)'
;MQVPAQAAPSPQAPAATAPAPQGEASAPASTPAPAQPQSSAADASGSQSGAQSQAASTPAPAHVDTPVGILASTPQGVKKTEPAGSSMVPPATALMTEAAAPVVITQDLRPPSVVLDGLFVDIAKSHIYADAKTAVDAVPDEDPADLLAQYKAAKARPDFVLKDFVSQHFTLPERKTVTYQRSPNENVRDYIMGMWDVLKRPPDTQVQYSSLLPLPYAYVVPGGRFSELYYWDSYFTMIGLYEDGKIDMMRDMIRDMASMIDRYGHIPNGSRTYYLSRSQAPFFSLMVDLLAMHDGQIAYTTFLPEMQAEYDYWMDGADSVAPGGAYRHVVRLPDGTVMNRHWDDRDSPRDESYPQDLATAASQTARKPEEVYRDLRAGSETGWDFSSRWLADGHTLSTIHTTELLTVELNCLIPHLAQTLAHAYALKGDKEASARYAKIAAERVAAVQRVLWDERRAAYIDYDWKKGESTSILSGATAMPLFLQMASPEQAKAVAETIRKNLLKVGGLIATERSNSGQQWDAPNGWAPLQWMAVKGLNQYGYDELASDIAARWMGRVIGTYEKSGVLLEKYDVSNPYISPRGGKGGGEYPMQIGFGWTNGTLLGLMDRYPQNTRVVLDRNPAADQPDRPTPHALPPMNAYGVQSDKDTINQYNLPTVTLTPRPVAPTPTLPQISSVGASAPTPPLSAPPAPPATPPAPEAKAAATPQETPSPATPASSPAPSGGTQAQQPSTASDAATSGAPALTAPATTAAPASPSAPEPAPEKSVPEKTVAPAASPSTPSAPAPAPAPAPAPAPAPAQPPAGASATPPAGSAASTPATSGSTSSTPAPVPTLPPHVTDVPQGNSTASQPTAH
;
A
#
# COMPACT_ATOMS: atom_id res chain seq x y z
N MET A 1 48.54 8.36 -63.58
CA MET A 1 49.07 7.10 -63.00
C MET A 1 48.15 6.72 -61.84
N GLN A 2 47.61 5.50 -61.60
CA GLN A 2 47.21 4.29 -62.37
C GLN A 2 46.25 3.46 -61.42
N VAL A 3 45.19 2.69 -61.77
CA VAL A 3 44.83 1.77 -62.89
C VAL A 3 45.52 0.39 -62.77
N PRO A 4 44.86 -0.80 -62.86
CA PRO A 4 43.42 -1.19 -63.11
C PRO A 4 42.79 -2.22 -62.09
N ALA A 5 41.45 -2.41 -61.93
CA ALA A 5 40.42 -3.25 -62.65
C ALA A 5 40.59 -4.81 -62.55
N GLN A 6 39.60 -5.76 -62.60
CA GLN A 6 38.11 -5.89 -62.68
C GLN A 6 37.74 -7.44 -62.63
N ALA A 7 36.51 -7.99 -62.78
CA ALA A 7 35.22 -7.89 -62.03
C ALA A 7 34.15 -8.98 -62.49
N ALA A 8 33.12 -9.31 -61.66
CA ALA A 8 31.87 -10.09 -61.97
C ALA A 8 32.00 -11.63 -62.27
N PRO A 9 30.92 -12.47 -62.39
CA PRO A 9 29.44 -12.25 -62.35
C PRO A 9 28.58 -13.24 -61.48
N SER A 10 27.24 -13.21 -61.64
CA SER A 10 26.21 -14.10 -61.03
C SER A 10 25.76 -15.27 -61.95
N PRO A 11 24.81 -16.16 -61.55
CA PRO A 11 23.39 -15.98 -61.96
C PRO A 11 22.30 -16.57 -60.99
N GLN A 12 21.02 -16.55 -61.41
CA GLN A 12 19.82 -17.09 -60.72
C GLN A 12 19.16 -18.26 -61.49
N ALA A 13 18.41 -19.12 -60.76
CA ALA A 13 17.19 -19.88 -61.16
C ALA A 13 17.24 -20.84 -62.40
N PRO A 14 16.43 -21.93 -62.47
CA PRO A 14 14.96 -21.87 -62.64
C PRO A 14 14.17 -22.95 -61.83
N ALA A 15 12.89 -23.18 -62.16
CA ALA A 15 11.98 -24.12 -61.48
C ALA A 15 11.26 -25.07 -62.46
N ALA A 16 10.73 -26.23 -61.99
CA ALA A 16 9.47 -26.87 -62.43
C ALA A 16 9.24 -28.33 -61.92
N THR A 17 8.06 -28.57 -61.33
CA THR A 17 7.18 -29.77 -61.30
C THR A 17 7.65 -31.22 -61.60
N ALA A 18 7.32 -32.14 -60.67
CA ALA A 18 6.55 -33.42 -60.81
C ALA A 18 7.00 -34.52 -61.82
N PRO A 19 6.88 -35.85 -61.49
CA PRO A 19 5.57 -36.55 -61.40
C PRO A 19 5.46 -37.72 -60.37
N ALA A 20 4.33 -38.44 -60.42
CA ALA A 20 3.99 -39.70 -59.69
C ALA A 20 4.28 -40.96 -60.58
N PRO A 21 3.75 -42.21 -60.41
CA PRO A 21 2.71 -42.74 -59.47
C PRO A 21 2.88 -44.20 -58.91
N GLN A 22 1.94 -44.62 -58.02
CA GLN A 22 1.35 -45.98 -57.77
C GLN A 22 2.27 -47.20 -57.45
N GLY A 23 1.89 -48.21 -56.66
CA GLY A 23 0.62 -48.60 -55.98
C GLY A 23 0.93 -49.37 -54.67
N GLU A 24 0.27 -50.45 -54.19
CA GLU A 24 -1.03 -51.16 -54.32
C GLU A 24 -0.95 -52.42 -53.39
N ALA A 25 -1.98 -53.14 -52.89
CA ALA A 25 -3.34 -52.83 -52.40
C ALA A 25 -3.94 -54.10 -51.70
N SER A 26 -4.76 -53.99 -50.62
CA SER A 26 -5.59 -55.09 -50.05
C SER A 26 -6.65 -54.62 -49.03
N ALA A 27 -7.77 -55.36 -48.93
CA ALA A 27 -9.00 -55.10 -48.12
C ALA A 27 -9.68 -56.47 -47.79
N PRO A 28 -10.96 -56.63 -47.32
CA PRO A 28 -12.04 -55.67 -46.97
C PRO A 28 -12.85 -55.99 -45.67
N ALA A 29 -13.88 -55.18 -45.33
CA ALA A 29 -15.29 -55.60 -45.00
C ALA A 29 -16.12 -54.62 -44.11
N SER A 30 -17.18 -54.05 -44.71
CA SER A 30 -18.58 -53.86 -44.22
C SER A 30 -18.98 -53.14 -42.90
N THR A 31 -20.10 -52.39 -42.97
CA THR A 31 -20.79 -51.63 -41.91
C THR A 31 -21.94 -52.38 -41.21
N PRO A 32 -22.49 -51.85 -40.09
CA PRO A 32 -23.84 -51.28 -40.14
C PRO A 32 -24.08 -50.02 -39.26
N ALA A 33 -25.30 -49.45 -39.32
CA ALA A 33 -25.88 -48.41 -38.44
C ALA A 33 -26.69 -49.08 -37.27
N PRO A 34 -27.57 -48.44 -36.42
CA PRO A 34 -28.28 -47.14 -36.54
C PRO A 34 -28.59 -46.37 -35.20
N ALA A 35 -29.58 -45.47 -35.26
CA ALA A 35 -30.55 -45.04 -34.21
C ALA A 35 -30.42 -43.66 -33.49
N GLN A 36 -31.58 -43.03 -33.25
CA GLN A 36 -31.83 -41.91 -32.31
C GLN A 36 -32.42 -42.45 -30.98
N PRO A 37 -32.70 -41.62 -29.95
CA PRO A 37 -33.85 -40.67 -29.93
C PRO A 37 -33.39 -39.19 -29.74
N GLN A 38 -34.13 -38.12 -30.07
CA GLN A 38 -35.57 -37.76 -29.98
C GLN A 38 -36.10 -37.49 -28.56
N SER A 39 -37.03 -36.54 -28.32
CA SER A 39 -37.35 -35.24 -28.95
C SER A 39 -38.54 -34.57 -28.24
N SER A 40 -38.53 -33.26 -28.03
CA SER A 40 -39.74 -32.37 -27.98
C SER A 40 -39.26 -30.92 -27.74
N ALA A 41 -39.29 -29.95 -28.64
CA ALA A 41 -40.11 -29.63 -29.84
C ALA A 41 -41.36 -28.76 -29.56
N ALA A 42 -41.16 -27.44 -29.64
CA ALA A 42 -41.98 -26.47 -30.38
C ALA A 42 -41.06 -25.24 -30.63
N ASP A 43 -40.75 -24.81 -31.85
CA ASP A 43 -41.59 -24.18 -32.89
C ASP A 43 -42.13 -22.78 -32.49
N ALA A 44 -42.02 -21.74 -33.33
CA ALA A 44 -41.49 -21.67 -34.71
C ALA A 44 -40.99 -20.26 -35.08
N SER A 45 -40.26 -20.17 -36.21
CA SER A 45 -40.12 -19.02 -37.15
C SER A 45 -39.82 -17.59 -36.62
N GLY A 46 -38.92 -16.81 -37.22
CA GLY A 46 -38.18 -16.98 -38.48
C GLY A 46 -38.19 -15.68 -39.31
N SER A 47 -37.22 -15.53 -40.23
CA SER A 47 -36.98 -14.36 -41.13
C SER A 47 -36.76 -13.00 -40.42
N GLN A 48 -35.65 -12.26 -40.52
CA GLN A 48 -34.65 -11.92 -41.57
C GLN A 48 -34.83 -10.51 -42.14
N SER A 49 -33.70 -9.78 -42.21
CA SER A 49 -33.42 -8.62 -43.09
C SER A 49 -34.17 -7.30 -42.85
N GLY A 50 -33.60 -6.15 -43.29
CA GLY A 50 -34.33 -4.87 -43.24
C GLY A 50 -33.59 -3.51 -43.39
N ALA A 51 -32.29 -3.48 -43.69
CA ALA A 51 -31.51 -2.33 -44.24
C ALA A 51 -31.92 -0.83 -44.01
N GLN A 52 -30.98 -0.09 -43.38
CA GLN A 52 -30.40 1.20 -43.86
C GLN A 52 -31.17 2.56 -43.83
N SER A 53 -30.38 3.62 -44.00
CA SER A 53 -30.68 5.08 -44.07
C SER A 53 -31.18 5.73 -42.77
N GLN A 54 -30.52 6.75 -42.19
CA GLN A 54 -29.98 8.04 -42.67
C GLN A 54 -31.04 9.09 -43.08
N ALA A 55 -31.23 10.10 -42.24
CA ALA A 55 -31.01 11.52 -42.56
C ALA A 55 -31.20 12.39 -41.29
N ALA A 56 -30.66 13.61 -41.29
CA ALA A 56 -30.81 14.58 -40.19
C ALA A 56 -31.68 15.78 -40.60
N SER A 57 -32.32 16.45 -39.63
CA SER A 57 -32.28 17.93 -39.51
C SER A 57 -33.06 18.47 -38.30
N THR A 58 -32.48 19.51 -37.68
CA THR A 58 -33.08 20.51 -36.78
C THR A 58 -33.81 21.60 -37.60
N PRO A 59 -34.60 22.57 -37.04
CA PRO A 59 -34.50 23.15 -35.68
C PRO A 59 -35.84 23.44 -34.94
N ALA A 60 -35.69 24.11 -33.78
CA ALA A 60 -36.73 24.72 -32.92
C ALA A 60 -37.19 26.12 -33.49
N PRO A 61 -37.88 27.07 -32.77
CA PRO A 61 -38.18 27.19 -31.33
C PRO A 61 -39.59 27.74 -30.96
N ALA A 62 -39.76 28.26 -29.72
CA ALA A 62 -40.81 29.22 -29.27
C ALA A 62 -42.25 28.66 -29.11
N HIS A 63 -43.23 29.20 -28.34
CA HIS A 63 -43.33 30.16 -27.21
C HIS A 63 -44.83 30.27 -26.77
N VAL A 64 -45.29 30.69 -25.58
CA VAL A 64 -44.74 31.01 -24.23
C VAL A 64 -45.81 30.60 -23.15
N ASP A 65 -45.58 30.99 -21.87
CA ASP A 65 -46.57 31.38 -20.85
C ASP A 65 -47.33 30.38 -19.93
N THR A 66 -47.38 30.81 -18.67
CA THR A 66 -48.20 30.36 -17.51
C THR A 66 -49.42 31.34 -17.38
N PRO A 67 -50.40 31.28 -16.42
CA PRO A 67 -50.36 30.65 -15.09
C PRO A 67 -51.66 30.04 -14.48
N VAL A 68 -51.49 29.42 -13.29
CA VAL A 68 -52.38 29.35 -12.08
C VAL A 68 -53.91 29.27 -12.25
N GLY A 69 -54.58 28.26 -11.62
CA GLY A 69 -56.06 28.21 -11.63
C GLY A 69 -56.84 27.18 -10.78
N ILE A 70 -56.44 26.89 -9.53
CA ILE A 70 -57.27 26.59 -8.31
C ILE A 70 -58.62 25.80 -8.38
N LEU A 71 -58.85 25.00 -7.31
CA LEU A 71 -60.13 24.43 -6.77
C LEU A 71 -60.59 23.03 -7.21
N ALA A 72 -61.44 22.44 -6.35
CA ALA A 72 -61.79 21.01 -6.28
C ALA A 72 -63.31 20.77 -6.25
N SER A 73 -63.74 19.51 -6.37
CA SER A 73 -65.12 19.08 -6.11
C SER A 73 -65.22 17.60 -5.74
N THR A 74 -66.01 17.29 -4.70
CA THR A 74 -66.44 15.94 -4.31
C THR A 74 -67.94 15.76 -4.59
N PRO A 75 -68.43 14.52 -4.66
CA PRO A 75 -69.78 14.23 -4.14
C PRO A 75 -69.83 13.00 -3.22
N GLN A 76 -70.91 12.89 -2.44
CA GLN A 76 -71.20 11.79 -1.50
C GLN A 76 -72.48 11.02 -1.88
N GLY A 77 -72.65 9.81 -1.33
CA GLY A 77 -73.92 9.06 -1.27
C GLY A 77 -73.78 7.61 -1.78
N VAL A 78 -74.51 6.61 -1.28
CA VAL A 78 -75.62 6.56 -0.29
C VAL A 78 -75.55 5.23 0.51
N LYS A 79 -76.06 5.19 1.75
CA LYS A 79 -76.13 3.98 2.60
C LYS A 79 -77.35 3.09 2.32
N LYS A 80 -77.26 1.79 2.67
CA LYS A 80 -78.42 0.94 3.04
C LYS A 80 -78.03 -0.08 4.13
N THR A 81 -79.02 -0.71 4.78
CA THR A 81 -78.93 -1.34 6.11
C THR A 81 -79.04 -2.88 6.13
N GLU A 82 -78.70 -3.46 7.29
CA GLU A 82 -78.65 -4.90 7.63
C GLU A 82 -80.03 -5.60 7.68
N PRO A 83 -80.04 -6.95 7.85
CA PRO A 83 -80.39 -7.52 9.17
C PRO A 83 -79.46 -8.68 9.64
N ALA A 84 -79.64 -9.13 10.89
CA ALA A 84 -78.72 -10.04 11.62
C ALA A 84 -79.19 -11.51 11.74
N GLY A 85 -78.26 -12.45 12.00
CA GLY A 85 -78.58 -13.82 12.40
C GLY A 85 -77.41 -14.80 12.58
N SER A 86 -77.20 -15.29 13.82
CA SER A 86 -76.59 -16.58 14.22
C SER A 86 -75.15 -16.97 13.79
N SER A 87 -74.19 -16.58 14.63
CA SER A 87 -73.16 -17.44 15.26
C SER A 87 -72.54 -18.62 14.46
N MET A 88 -71.28 -18.45 14.04
CA MET A 88 -70.24 -19.49 14.13
C MET A 88 -68.98 -18.92 14.79
N VAL A 89 -68.23 -19.75 15.52
CA VAL A 89 -67.04 -19.35 16.30
C VAL A 89 -65.76 -19.49 15.47
N PRO A 90 -64.96 -18.42 15.28
CA PRO A 90 -63.57 -18.51 14.84
C PRO A 90 -62.63 -18.72 16.05
N PRO A 91 -61.50 -19.42 15.90
CA PRO A 91 -60.59 -19.71 17.01
C PRO A 91 -59.58 -18.58 17.30
N ALA A 92 -59.08 -18.59 18.54
CA ALA A 92 -57.79 -18.07 19.01
C ALA A 92 -57.33 -16.67 18.54
N THR A 93 -57.35 -15.71 19.46
CA THR A 93 -56.63 -14.44 19.35
C THR A 93 -55.13 -14.67 19.16
N ALA A 94 -54.63 -14.60 17.92
CA ALA A 94 -53.23 -14.37 17.67
C ALA A 94 -52.89 -12.94 18.13
N LEU A 95 -52.02 -12.80 19.12
CA LEU A 95 -51.48 -11.50 19.51
C LEU A 95 -50.76 -10.90 18.30
N MET A 96 -51.21 -9.73 17.86
CA MET A 96 -50.37 -8.87 17.02
C MET A 96 -49.27 -8.32 17.92
N THR A 97 -48.15 -9.04 17.97
CA THR A 97 -46.91 -8.54 18.53
C THR A 97 -46.58 -7.24 17.80
N GLU A 98 -46.61 -6.13 18.53
CA GLU A 98 -46.19 -4.84 18.03
C GLU A 98 -44.78 -4.99 17.48
N ALA A 99 -44.61 -4.78 16.17
CA ALA A 99 -43.33 -5.00 15.50
C ALA A 99 -42.33 -3.99 16.06
N ALA A 100 -41.47 -4.45 16.96
CA ALA A 100 -40.54 -3.60 17.69
C ALA A 100 -39.75 -2.73 16.69
N ALA A 101 -39.78 -1.41 16.90
CA ALA A 101 -39.01 -0.49 16.10
C ALA A 101 -37.54 -0.96 16.06
N PRO A 102 -36.88 -0.97 14.88
CA PRO A 102 -35.56 -1.56 14.74
C PRO A 102 -34.61 -0.94 15.76
N VAL A 103 -34.00 -1.78 16.60
CA VAL A 103 -33.11 -1.33 17.68
C VAL A 103 -31.95 -0.58 17.04
N VAL A 104 -31.91 0.74 17.23
CA VAL A 104 -30.87 1.60 16.68
C VAL A 104 -29.60 1.40 17.50
N ILE A 105 -28.86 0.34 17.18
CA ILE A 105 -27.53 0.08 17.76
C ILE A 105 -26.68 1.32 17.47
N THR A 106 -26.20 1.99 18.53
CA THR A 106 -25.22 3.06 18.40
C THR A 106 -23.85 2.42 18.58
N GLN A 107 -23.05 2.36 17.52
CA GLN A 107 -21.69 1.84 17.63
C GLN A 107 -20.82 2.80 18.45
N ASP A 108 -20.08 2.24 19.41
CA ASP A 108 -18.99 2.96 20.05
C ASP A 108 -17.82 3.05 19.07
N LEU A 109 -17.45 4.27 18.69
CA LEU A 109 -16.33 4.54 17.78
C LEU A 109 -14.99 4.62 18.51
N ARG A 110 -14.99 4.50 19.84
CA ARG A 110 -13.75 4.46 20.63
C ARG A 110 -13.00 3.13 20.35
N PRO A 111 -11.66 3.16 20.31
CA PRO A 111 -10.84 1.97 20.07
C PRO A 111 -10.80 1.05 21.29
N PRO A 112 -10.54 -0.26 21.14
CA PRO A 112 -10.55 -1.23 22.25
C PRO A 112 -9.67 -0.84 23.44
N SER A 113 -8.50 -0.25 23.22
CA SER A 113 -7.62 0.28 24.28
C SER A 113 -8.20 1.41 25.13
N VAL A 114 -9.23 2.10 24.64
CA VAL A 114 -9.97 3.16 25.37
C VAL A 114 -11.27 2.62 25.96
N VAL A 115 -11.95 1.71 25.26
CA VAL A 115 -13.21 1.09 25.69
C VAL A 115 -12.99 0.11 26.85
N LEU A 116 -11.90 -0.65 26.80
CA LEU A 116 -11.57 -1.73 27.74
C LEU A 116 -10.38 -1.39 28.66
N ASP A 117 -9.89 -0.15 28.66
CA ASP A 117 -9.01 0.43 29.69
C ASP A 117 -7.90 -0.54 30.18
N GLY A 118 -7.73 -0.75 31.49
CA GLY A 118 -6.72 -1.66 32.03
C GLY A 118 -6.91 -3.13 31.62
N LEU A 119 -8.14 -3.59 31.39
CA LEU A 119 -8.40 -4.97 30.92
C LEU A 119 -7.72 -5.19 29.56
N PHE A 120 -7.80 -4.23 28.64
CA PHE A 120 -7.08 -4.30 27.37
C PHE A 120 -5.56 -4.42 27.57
N VAL A 121 -5.00 -3.59 28.46
CA VAL A 121 -3.56 -3.56 28.75
C VAL A 121 -3.09 -4.89 29.36
N ASP A 122 -3.87 -5.48 30.26
CA ASP A 122 -3.60 -6.79 30.85
C ASP A 122 -3.70 -7.91 29.79
N ILE A 123 -4.73 -7.90 28.93
CA ILE A 123 -4.86 -8.87 27.82
C ILE A 123 -3.65 -8.78 26.88
N ALA A 124 -3.31 -7.58 26.40
CA ALA A 124 -2.22 -7.35 25.47
C ALA A 124 -0.84 -7.80 26.02
N LYS A 125 -0.58 -7.58 27.32
CA LYS A 125 0.67 -7.99 27.98
C LYS A 125 0.72 -9.46 28.37
N SER A 126 -0.43 -10.12 28.51
CA SER A 126 -0.50 -11.53 28.91
C SER A 126 -0.17 -12.53 27.80
N HIS A 127 -0.15 -12.08 26.53
CA HIS A 127 0.07 -12.91 25.35
C HIS A 127 -0.86 -14.16 25.26
N ILE A 128 -2.12 -14.02 25.70
CA ILE A 128 -3.17 -15.06 25.58
C ILE A 128 -3.35 -15.53 24.12
N TYR A 129 -3.14 -14.64 23.15
CA TYR A 129 -3.18 -14.93 21.72
C TYR A 129 -1.80 -14.76 21.07
N ALA A 130 -1.50 -15.60 20.09
CA ALA A 130 -0.21 -15.56 19.37
C ALA A 130 -0.09 -14.38 18.38
N ASP A 131 -1.23 -13.82 17.94
CA ASP A 131 -1.31 -12.57 17.16
C ASP A 131 -2.10 -11.56 18.00
N ALA A 132 -1.47 -10.41 18.30
CA ALA A 132 -2.05 -9.33 19.10
C ALA A 132 -3.36 -8.79 18.50
N LYS A 133 -3.52 -8.79 17.17
CA LYS A 133 -4.77 -8.37 16.51
C LYS A 133 -5.97 -9.22 16.94
N THR A 134 -5.75 -10.47 17.39
CA THR A 134 -6.81 -11.32 17.93
C THR A 134 -7.47 -10.74 19.19
N ALA A 135 -6.75 -9.94 19.99
CA ALA A 135 -7.31 -9.25 21.14
C ALA A 135 -8.16 -8.02 20.77
N VAL A 136 -7.87 -7.38 19.64
CA VAL A 136 -8.59 -6.16 19.17
C VAL A 136 -9.76 -6.47 18.24
N ASP A 137 -9.70 -7.63 17.60
CA ASP A 137 -10.78 -8.20 16.80
C ASP A 137 -11.91 -8.79 17.67
N ALA A 138 -11.60 -9.17 18.92
CA ALA A 138 -12.52 -9.76 19.88
C ALA A 138 -13.66 -8.80 20.26
N VAL A 139 -14.88 -9.34 20.36
CA VAL A 139 -16.09 -8.58 20.66
C VAL A 139 -16.50 -8.86 22.12
N PRO A 140 -16.64 -7.84 22.98
CA PRO A 140 -17.25 -8.00 24.30
C PRO A 140 -18.68 -8.55 24.19
N ASP A 141 -19.02 -9.55 25.00
CA ASP A 141 -20.36 -10.17 25.01
C ASP A 141 -21.40 -9.35 25.83
N GLU A 142 -20.95 -8.30 26.51
CA GLU A 142 -21.71 -7.44 27.41
C GLU A 142 -21.21 -5.98 27.37
N ASP A 143 -21.84 -5.05 28.10
CA ASP A 143 -21.39 -3.65 28.11
C ASP A 143 -19.97 -3.50 28.70
N PRO A 144 -19.05 -2.79 28.01
CA PRO A 144 -17.68 -2.59 28.49
C PRO A 144 -17.55 -1.99 29.90
N ALA A 145 -18.50 -1.17 30.35
CA ALA A 145 -18.48 -0.61 31.71
C ALA A 145 -18.80 -1.68 32.78
N ASP A 146 -19.80 -2.52 32.51
CA ASP A 146 -20.15 -3.66 33.35
C ASP A 146 -19.03 -4.71 33.32
N LEU A 147 -18.48 -5.01 32.13
CA LEU A 147 -17.35 -5.92 31.96
C LEU A 147 -16.11 -5.46 32.74
N LEU A 148 -15.82 -4.15 32.75
CA LEU A 148 -14.74 -3.58 33.53
C LEU A 148 -15.02 -3.64 35.05
N ALA A 149 -16.28 -3.56 35.48
CA ALA A 149 -16.64 -3.76 36.88
C ALA A 149 -16.50 -5.23 37.29
N GLN A 150 -16.99 -6.17 36.46
CA GLN A 150 -16.81 -7.61 36.64
C GLN A 150 -15.32 -7.99 36.66
N TYR A 151 -14.51 -7.43 35.75
CA TYR A 151 -13.07 -7.65 35.73
C TYR A 151 -12.39 -7.18 37.02
N LYS A 152 -12.70 -5.96 37.49
CA LYS A 152 -12.13 -5.39 38.72
C LYS A 152 -12.48 -6.24 39.95
N ALA A 153 -13.70 -6.76 40.02
CA ALA A 153 -14.12 -7.70 41.07
C ALA A 153 -13.45 -9.08 40.93
N ALA A 154 -13.36 -9.61 39.72
CA ALA A 154 -12.77 -10.92 39.45
C ALA A 154 -11.26 -10.95 39.73
N LYS A 155 -10.52 -9.92 39.29
CA LYS A 155 -9.06 -9.75 39.48
C LYS A 155 -8.64 -9.63 40.95
N ALA A 156 -9.56 -9.25 41.83
CA ALA A 156 -9.30 -9.18 43.28
C ALA A 156 -9.30 -10.56 43.97
N ARG A 157 -9.69 -11.64 43.27
CA ARG A 157 -9.71 -13.00 43.83
C ARG A 157 -8.37 -13.72 43.60
N PRO A 158 -7.89 -14.55 44.57
CA PRO A 158 -6.59 -15.21 44.46
C PRO A 158 -6.53 -16.36 43.44
N ASP A 159 -7.70 -16.82 42.97
CA ASP A 159 -7.90 -17.85 41.94
C ASP A 159 -8.08 -17.28 40.52
N PHE A 160 -7.89 -15.97 40.33
CA PHE A 160 -8.16 -15.31 39.05
C PHE A 160 -7.20 -15.73 37.92
N VAL A 161 -7.78 -16.24 36.82
CA VAL A 161 -7.08 -16.53 35.56
C VAL A 161 -7.63 -15.63 34.45
N LEU A 162 -6.79 -14.74 33.92
CA LEU A 162 -7.21 -13.78 32.88
C LEU A 162 -7.69 -14.48 31.61
N LYS A 163 -7.04 -15.58 31.20
CA LYS A 163 -7.44 -16.35 30.01
C LYS A 163 -8.86 -16.87 30.11
N ASP A 164 -9.23 -17.39 31.28
CA ASP A 164 -10.53 -18.01 31.51
C ASP A 164 -11.62 -16.94 31.52
N PHE A 165 -11.35 -15.80 32.17
CA PHE A 165 -12.21 -14.61 32.11
C PHE A 165 -12.42 -14.12 30.67
N VAL A 166 -11.35 -13.95 29.88
CA VAL A 166 -11.46 -13.54 28.47
C VAL A 166 -12.30 -14.55 27.68
N SER A 167 -12.14 -15.85 27.92
CA SER A 167 -12.95 -16.89 27.25
C SER A 167 -14.42 -16.98 27.69
N GLN A 168 -14.83 -16.22 28.72
CA GLN A 168 -16.20 -16.21 29.27
C GLN A 168 -16.99 -14.94 28.93
N HIS A 169 -16.31 -13.87 28.48
CA HIS A 169 -16.91 -12.55 28.24
C HIS A 169 -16.54 -11.93 26.86
N PHE A 170 -15.86 -12.68 25.98
CA PHE A 170 -15.53 -12.22 24.63
C PHE A 170 -15.77 -13.29 23.55
N THR A 171 -16.63 -12.97 22.58
CA THR A 171 -16.73 -13.67 21.31
C THR A 171 -15.55 -13.32 20.40
N LEU A 172 -14.78 -14.32 19.99
CA LEU A 172 -13.81 -14.18 18.89
C LEU A 172 -14.55 -14.21 17.53
N PRO A 173 -14.31 -13.27 16.60
CA PRO A 173 -14.97 -13.27 15.31
C PRO A 173 -14.52 -14.46 14.45
N GLU A 174 -15.43 -14.94 13.59
CA GLU A 174 -15.18 -16.08 12.70
C GLU A 174 -14.12 -15.73 11.64
N ARG A 175 -12.86 -16.04 11.95
CA ARG A 175 -11.78 -15.98 10.96
C ARG A 175 -11.94 -17.12 9.96
N LYS A 176 -12.52 -16.79 8.79
CA LYS A 176 -12.47 -17.60 7.56
C LYS A 176 -11.03 -17.92 7.19
N THR A 177 -10.49 -18.96 7.81
CA THR A 177 -9.08 -19.34 7.70
C THR A 177 -8.91 -20.06 6.38
N VAL A 178 -8.28 -19.37 5.42
CA VAL A 178 -8.13 -19.84 4.04
C VAL A 178 -7.11 -20.97 3.97
N THR A 179 -7.52 -22.17 4.39
CA THR A 179 -6.79 -23.43 4.19
C THR A 179 -6.99 -23.87 2.73
N TYR A 180 -6.54 -23.03 1.81
CA TYR A 180 -6.65 -23.30 0.38
C TYR A 180 -5.70 -24.43 -0.01
N GLN A 181 -6.26 -25.52 -0.54
CA GLN A 181 -5.50 -26.60 -1.16
C GLN A 181 -5.75 -26.53 -2.66
N ARG A 182 -4.71 -26.13 -3.41
CA ARG A 182 -4.71 -26.07 -4.87
C ARG A 182 -5.13 -27.41 -5.46
N SER A 183 -6.10 -27.39 -6.40
CA SER A 183 -6.48 -28.57 -7.15
C SER A 183 -5.34 -28.96 -8.12
N PRO A 184 -5.04 -30.24 -8.36
CA PRO A 184 -3.80 -30.66 -9.05
C PRO A 184 -3.54 -30.06 -10.44
N ASN A 185 -4.59 -29.59 -11.13
CA ASN A 185 -4.53 -29.02 -12.49
C ASN A 185 -4.97 -27.54 -12.55
N GLU A 186 -5.04 -26.85 -11.41
CA GLU A 186 -5.58 -25.48 -11.31
C GLU A 186 -4.55 -24.45 -11.78
N ASN A 187 -4.88 -23.67 -12.81
CA ASN A 187 -3.97 -22.66 -13.36
C ASN A 187 -3.95 -21.38 -12.50
N VAL A 188 -2.99 -20.48 -12.73
CA VAL A 188 -2.83 -19.27 -11.89
C VAL A 188 -3.94 -18.22 -12.07
N ARG A 189 -4.65 -18.20 -13.20
CA ARG A 189 -5.83 -17.34 -13.40
C ARG A 189 -7.05 -17.91 -12.67
N ASP A 190 -7.29 -19.21 -12.77
CA ASP A 190 -8.38 -19.90 -12.08
C ASP A 190 -8.25 -19.72 -10.55
N TYR A 191 -7.02 -19.83 -10.02
CA TYR A 191 -6.70 -19.47 -8.64
C TYR A 191 -7.16 -18.05 -8.29
N ILE A 192 -6.79 -17.04 -9.10
CA ILE A 192 -7.15 -15.64 -8.85
C ILE A 192 -8.67 -15.46 -8.87
N MET A 193 -9.33 -16.03 -9.88
CA MET A 193 -10.78 -15.92 -10.08
C MET A 193 -11.56 -16.54 -8.92
N GLY A 194 -11.18 -17.74 -8.46
CA GLY A 194 -11.80 -18.39 -7.30
C GLY A 194 -11.43 -17.74 -5.97
N MET A 195 -10.23 -17.16 -5.85
CA MET A 195 -9.81 -16.44 -4.65
C MET A 195 -10.62 -15.15 -4.43
N TRP A 196 -11.24 -14.56 -5.46
CA TRP A 196 -12.17 -13.46 -5.27
C TRP A 196 -13.39 -13.84 -4.41
N ASP A 197 -13.98 -15.02 -4.59
CA ASP A 197 -15.12 -15.47 -3.77
C ASP A 197 -14.69 -15.84 -2.34
N VAL A 198 -13.42 -16.21 -2.13
CA VAL A 198 -12.82 -16.50 -0.82
C VAL A 198 -12.50 -15.22 -0.04
N LEU A 199 -11.98 -14.19 -0.72
CA LEU A 199 -11.65 -12.89 -0.14
C LEU A 199 -12.88 -11.96 -0.02
N LYS A 200 -13.96 -12.23 -0.75
CA LYS A 200 -15.24 -11.51 -0.65
C LYS A 200 -15.86 -11.59 0.75
N ARG A 201 -16.45 -10.50 1.19
CA ARG A 201 -17.35 -10.39 2.34
C ARG A 201 -18.72 -9.88 1.87
N PRO A 202 -19.83 -10.30 2.51
CA PRO A 202 -21.13 -9.66 2.32
C PRO A 202 -21.13 -8.26 2.98
N PRO A 203 -22.17 -7.45 2.75
CA PRO A 203 -22.47 -6.31 3.62
C PRO A 203 -22.47 -6.71 5.10
N ASP A 204 -21.88 -5.85 5.94
CA ASP A 204 -21.76 -6.15 7.36
C ASP A 204 -23.08 -5.93 8.09
N THR A 205 -23.41 -6.84 9.02
CA THR A 205 -24.39 -6.56 10.06
C THR A 205 -23.69 -5.83 11.21
N GLN A 206 -24.26 -4.72 11.66
CA GLN A 206 -23.70 -3.98 12.79
C GLN A 206 -23.77 -4.82 14.08
N VAL A 207 -22.61 -5.16 14.64
CA VAL A 207 -22.48 -5.88 15.91
C VAL A 207 -22.13 -4.88 17.02
N GLN A 208 -22.86 -4.94 18.14
CA GLN A 208 -22.60 -4.07 19.30
C GLN A 208 -21.22 -4.37 19.91
N TYR A 209 -20.53 -3.32 20.38
CA TYR A 209 -19.16 -3.36 20.91
C TYR A 209 -18.05 -3.88 19.97
N SER A 210 -18.38 -4.32 18.76
CA SER A 210 -17.41 -4.78 17.77
C SER A 210 -16.53 -3.63 17.29
N SER A 211 -15.24 -3.91 17.17
CA SER A 211 -14.28 -3.00 16.55
C SER A 211 -14.44 -2.89 15.03
N LEU A 212 -15.21 -3.78 14.38
CA LEU A 212 -15.48 -3.71 12.92
C LEU A 212 -16.46 -2.56 12.61
N LEU A 213 -16.06 -1.64 11.74
CA LEU A 213 -16.92 -0.59 11.22
C LEU A 213 -17.75 -1.19 10.07
N PRO A 214 -19.09 -1.29 10.18
CA PRO A 214 -19.89 -2.02 9.23
C PRO A 214 -19.92 -1.31 7.87
N LEU A 215 -19.76 -2.08 6.79
CA LEU A 215 -19.83 -1.61 5.41
C LEU A 215 -21.18 -1.98 4.76
N PRO A 216 -21.87 -1.02 4.09
CA PRO A 216 -23.18 -1.25 3.49
C PRO A 216 -23.19 -2.13 2.23
N TYR A 217 -22.03 -2.35 1.58
CA TYR A 217 -21.92 -3.16 0.36
C TYR A 217 -21.00 -4.38 0.52
N ALA A 218 -20.88 -5.19 -0.53
CA ALA A 218 -19.98 -6.33 -0.55
C ALA A 218 -18.57 -5.87 -0.94
N TYR A 219 -17.56 -6.33 -0.20
CA TYR A 219 -16.16 -5.91 -0.36
C TYR A 219 -15.19 -7.08 -0.42
N VAL A 220 -13.95 -6.83 -0.84
CA VAL A 220 -12.85 -7.80 -0.87
C VAL A 220 -11.79 -7.40 0.16
N VAL A 221 -11.32 -8.37 0.96
CA VAL A 221 -10.24 -8.16 1.95
C VAL A 221 -8.88 -8.59 1.41
N PRO A 222 -7.74 -8.09 1.94
CA PRO A 222 -6.41 -8.45 1.42
C PRO A 222 -6.09 -9.94 1.58
N GLY A 223 -6.42 -10.55 2.72
CA GLY A 223 -6.25 -11.99 2.99
C GLY A 223 -5.65 -12.33 4.36
N GLY A 224 -5.78 -13.59 4.76
CA GLY A 224 -5.22 -14.11 6.01
C GLY A 224 -5.78 -13.42 7.27
N ARG A 225 -4.90 -12.77 8.05
CA ARG A 225 -5.25 -12.03 9.29
C ARG A 225 -6.04 -10.74 9.02
N PHE A 226 -5.99 -10.24 7.79
CA PHE A 226 -6.69 -9.02 7.37
C PHE A 226 -8.14 -9.38 7.04
N SER A 227 -9.02 -9.19 8.03
CA SER A 227 -10.42 -9.59 8.02
C SER A 227 -11.39 -8.50 7.57
N GLU A 228 -10.85 -7.31 7.35
CA GLU A 228 -11.54 -6.05 7.06
C GLU A 228 -11.04 -5.47 5.73
N LEU A 229 -11.79 -4.53 5.17
CA LEU A 229 -11.35 -3.75 4.02
C LEU A 229 -10.19 -2.84 4.44
N TYR A 230 -9.16 -2.74 3.59
CA TYR A 230 -8.01 -1.83 3.74
C TYR A 230 -7.98 -0.84 2.56
N TYR A 231 -7.50 0.38 2.81
CA TYR A 231 -7.67 1.48 1.86
C TYR A 231 -6.87 1.29 0.56
N TRP A 232 -5.53 1.43 0.57
CA TRP A 232 -4.76 1.40 -0.68
C TRP A 232 -4.72 0.01 -1.34
N ASP A 233 -4.80 -1.07 -0.55
CA ASP A 233 -4.94 -2.46 -0.98
C ASP A 233 -6.11 -2.65 -1.95
N SER A 234 -7.21 -1.93 -1.69
CA SER A 234 -8.40 -1.99 -2.52
C SER A 234 -8.14 -1.53 -3.95
N TYR A 235 -7.35 -0.47 -4.19
CA TYR A 235 -7.05 -0.02 -5.55
C TYR A 235 -6.32 -1.11 -6.36
N PHE A 236 -5.29 -1.73 -5.76
CA PHE A 236 -4.52 -2.79 -6.43
C PHE A 236 -5.31 -4.09 -6.59
N THR A 237 -6.32 -4.31 -5.75
CA THR A 237 -7.29 -5.40 -5.87
C THR A 237 -8.31 -5.12 -6.99
N MET A 238 -8.80 -3.88 -7.10
CA MET A 238 -9.76 -3.43 -8.11
C MET A 238 -9.23 -3.57 -9.55
N ILE A 239 -7.91 -3.47 -9.78
CA ILE A 239 -7.28 -3.81 -11.06
C ILE A 239 -7.69 -5.23 -11.49
N GLY A 240 -7.62 -6.20 -10.57
CA GLY A 240 -8.01 -7.59 -10.84
C GLY A 240 -9.51 -7.79 -10.99
N LEU A 241 -10.31 -7.04 -10.24
CA LEU A 241 -11.76 -7.04 -10.40
C LEU A 241 -12.18 -6.46 -11.76
N TYR A 242 -11.46 -5.46 -12.28
CA TYR A 242 -11.69 -4.91 -13.61
C TYR A 242 -11.38 -5.93 -14.70
N GLU A 243 -10.16 -6.52 -14.70
CA GLU A 243 -9.71 -7.45 -15.75
C GLU A 243 -10.53 -8.76 -15.77
N ASP A 244 -11.11 -9.19 -14.63
CA ASP A 244 -12.06 -10.31 -14.54
C ASP A 244 -13.55 -9.89 -14.59
N GLY A 245 -13.84 -8.65 -15.00
CA GLY A 245 -15.20 -8.15 -15.27
C GLY A 245 -16.12 -8.01 -14.05
N LYS A 246 -15.59 -8.08 -12.83
CA LYS A 246 -16.29 -7.92 -11.54
C LYS A 246 -16.52 -6.44 -11.20
N ILE A 247 -16.99 -5.65 -12.17
CA ILE A 247 -17.16 -4.20 -12.08
C ILE A 247 -18.11 -3.80 -10.95
N ASP A 248 -19.19 -4.54 -10.72
CA ASP A 248 -20.13 -4.24 -9.63
C ASP A 248 -19.47 -4.35 -8.25
N MET A 249 -18.55 -5.31 -8.05
CA MET A 249 -17.76 -5.43 -6.81
C MET A 249 -16.81 -4.24 -6.62
N MET A 250 -16.18 -3.77 -7.71
CA MET A 250 -15.34 -2.57 -7.68
C MET A 250 -16.19 -1.33 -7.33
N ARG A 251 -17.37 -1.17 -7.95
CA ARG A 251 -18.28 -0.04 -7.69
C ARG A 251 -18.83 -0.06 -6.26
N ASP A 252 -19.15 -1.24 -5.73
CA ASP A 252 -19.61 -1.44 -4.36
C ASP A 252 -18.50 -1.14 -3.33
N MET A 253 -17.27 -1.61 -3.54
CA MET A 253 -16.13 -1.21 -2.70
C MET A 253 -15.88 0.31 -2.73
N ILE A 254 -16.08 1.00 -3.86
CA ILE A 254 -15.96 2.46 -3.94
C ILE A 254 -17.10 3.16 -3.17
N ARG A 255 -18.32 2.61 -3.18
CA ARG A 255 -19.44 3.07 -2.33
C ARG A 255 -19.16 2.85 -0.84
N ASP A 256 -18.52 1.75 -0.46
CA ASP A 256 -18.10 1.51 0.92
C ASP A 256 -17.06 2.55 1.39
N MET A 257 -16.06 2.87 0.55
CA MET A 257 -15.09 3.95 0.81
C MET A 257 -15.78 5.30 0.99
N ALA A 258 -16.66 5.68 0.06
CA ALA A 258 -17.48 6.90 0.15
C ALA A 258 -18.28 6.95 1.46
N SER A 259 -18.93 5.83 1.83
CA SER A 259 -19.69 5.72 3.09
C SER A 259 -18.83 5.92 4.35
N MET A 260 -17.53 5.66 4.29
CA MET A 260 -16.62 5.92 5.41
C MET A 260 -16.24 7.39 5.49
N ILE A 261 -16.05 8.07 4.35
CA ILE A 261 -15.83 9.52 4.29
C ILE A 261 -17.05 10.25 4.90
N ASP A 262 -18.28 9.89 4.48
CA ASP A 262 -19.52 10.46 5.03
C ASP A 262 -19.67 10.29 6.55
N ARG A 263 -19.25 9.13 7.08
CA ARG A 263 -19.45 8.76 8.50
C ARG A 263 -18.33 9.20 9.43
N TYR A 264 -17.10 9.27 8.92
CA TYR A 264 -15.87 9.38 9.72
C TYR A 264 -14.95 10.51 9.24
N GLY A 265 -15.36 11.28 8.22
CA GLY A 265 -14.61 12.42 7.66
C GLY A 265 -13.42 12.04 6.78
N HIS A 266 -13.08 10.75 6.70
CA HIS A 266 -11.97 10.22 5.91
C HIS A 266 -12.14 8.70 5.72
N ILE A 267 -11.35 8.11 4.82
CA ILE A 267 -11.19 6.66 4.76
C ILE A 267 -10.14 6.26 5.81
N PRO A 268 -10.49 5.46 6.85
CA PRO A 268 -9.52 4.95 7.81
C PRO A 268 -8.60 3.89 7.16
N ASN A 269 -7.45 3.62 7.79
CA ASN A 269 -6.46 2.62 7.33
C ASN A 269 -7.08 1.28 6.87
N GLY A 270 -8.07 0.82 7.64
CA GLY A 270 -9.07 -0.17 7.25
C GLY A 270 -10.35 0.00 8.08
N SER A 271 -11.38 -0.80 7.83
CA SER A 271 -12.71 -0.64 8.46
C SER A 271 -12.78 -1.10 9.93
N ARG A 272 -11.95 -0.54 10.82
CA ARG A 272 -11.91 -0.84 12.28
C ARG A 272 -11.83 0.43 13.14
N THR A 273 -12.42 0.41 14.35
CA THR A 273 -12.44 1.57 15.28
C THR A 273 -11.05 2.04 15.70
N TYR A 274 -10.09 1.13 15.84
CA TYR A 274 -8.69 1.46 16.16
C TYR A 274 -7.89 2.03 14.97
N TYR A 275 -8.47 2.03 13.77
CA TYR A 275 -7.94 2.72 12.59
C TYR A 275 -8.58 4.10 12.36
N LEU A 276 -9.64 4.51 13.08
CA LEU A 276 -10.29 5.82 12.94
C LEU A 276 -9.42 7.05 13.28
N SER A 277 -8.18 6.85 13.71
CA SER A 277 -7.23 7.94 13.98
C SER A 277 -6.20 8.16 12.86
N ARG A 278 -6.23 7.40 11.76
CA ARG A 278 -5.36 7.60 10.59
C ARG A 278 -5.94 7.03 9.30
N SER A 279 -5.53 7.56 8.17
CA SER A 279 -5.91 7.04 6.85
C SER A 279 -4.93 5.95 6.37
N GLN A 280 -4.71 5.89 5.06
CA GLN A 280 -3.60 5.21 4.40
C GLN A 280 -3.15 6.11 3.22
N ALA A 281 -2.32 5.63 2.29
CA ALA A 281 -2.02 6.38 1.07
C ALA A 281 -3.33 6.67 0.27
N PRO A 282 -3.63 7.94 -0.09
CA PRO A 282 -4.95 8.29 -0.64
C PRO A 282 -5.13 7.94 -2.11
N PHE A 283 -5.68 6.74 -2.37
CA PHE A 283 -5.92 6.20 -3.71
C PHE A 283 -7.35 6.35 -4.23
N PHE A 284 -8.30 6.92 -3.46
CA PHE A 284 -9.72 6.99 -3.86
C PHE A 284 -9.94 7.71 -5.20
N SER A 285 -9.24 8.81 -5.48
CA SER A 285 -9.27 9.45 -6.80
C SER A 285 -8.86 8.51 -7.95
N LEU A 286 -7.87 7.64 -7.75
CA LEU A 286 -7.47 6.61 -8.73
C LEU A 286 -8.47 5.45 -8.82
N MET A 287 -9.22 5.16 -7.76
CA MET A 287 -10.34 4.21 -7.80
C MET A 287 -11.49 4.79 -8.64
N VAL A 288 -11.77 6.10 -8.49
CA VAL A 288 -12.76 6.82 -9.31
C VAL A 288 -12.31 6.87 -10.78
N ASP A 289 -11.03 7.09 -11.09
CA ASP A 289 -10.51 6.95 -12.46
C ASP A 289 -10.69 5.54 -13.03
N LEU A 290 -10.39 4.51 -12.25
CA LEU A 290 -10.51 3.10 -12.68
C LEU A 290 -11.98 2.71 -12.91
N LEU A 291 -12.89 3.25 -12.11
CA LEU A 291 -14.33 3.12 -12.33
C LEU A 291 -14.79 3.93 -13.55
N ALA A 292 -14.27 5.14 -13.76
CA ALA A 292 -14.56 5.98 -14.93
C ALA A 292 -14.05 5.37 -16.26
N MET A 293 -13.09 4.44 -16.23
CA MET A 293 -12.72 3.64 -17.42
C MET A 293 -13.86 2.73 -17.91
N HIS A 294 -14.80 2.34 -17.05
CA HIS A 294 -16.00 1.59 -17.40
C HIS A 294 -17.25 2.48 -17.44
N ASP A 295 -17.51 3.24 -16.37
CA ASP A 295 -18.74 4.02 -16.19
C ASP A 295 -18.68 5.41 -16.86
N GLY A 296 -17.51 5.86 -17.30
CA GLY A 296 -17.29 7.19 -17.89
C GLY A 296 -17.40 8.35 -16.89
N GLN A 297 -17.58 9.57 -17.42
CA GLN A 297 -17.51 10.82 -16.65
C GLN A 297 -18.51 10.96 -15.49
N ILE A 298 -19.60 10.18 -15.49
CA ILE A 298 -20.59 10.21 -14.39
C ILE A 298 -19.92 9.93 -13.04
N ALA A 299 -18.95 9.00 -12.97
CA ALA A 299 -18.28 8.59 -11.74
C ALA A 299 -17.64 9.77 -10.99
N TYR A 300 -16.89 10.63 -11.70
CA TYR A 300 -16.32 11.86 -11.13
C TYR A 300 -17.37 12.79 -10.53
N THR A 301 -18.53 12.89 -11.18
CA THR A 301 -19.61 13.78 -10.75
C THR A 301 -20.51 13.16 -9.67
N THR A 302 -20.47 11.83 -9.51
CA THR A 302 -21.08 11.12 -8.38
C THR A 302 -20.23 11.33 -7.13
N PHE A 303 -18.96 10.89 -7.17
CA PHE A 303 -18.06 10.85 -6.00
C PHE A 303 -17.33 12.18 -5.71
N LEU A 304 -17.83 13.30 -6.26
CA LEU A 304 -17.25 14.63 -6.03
C LEU A 304 -17.35 15.08 -4.55
N PRO A 305 -18.48 14.94 -3.84
CA PRO A 305 -18.56 15.31 -2.42
C PRO A 305 -17.50 14.62 -1.56
N GLU A 306 -17.24 13.35 -1.82
CA GLU A 306 -16.37 12.50 -1.02
C GLU A 306 -14.90 12.70 -1.40
N MET A 307 -14.57 12.89 -2.69
CA MET A 307 -13.24 13.37 -3.11
C MET A 307 -12.92 14.75 -2.52
N GLN A 308 -13.91 15.63 -2.39
CA GLN A 308 -13.76 16.96 -1.79
C GLN A 308 -13.49 16.83 -0.28
N ALA A 309 -14.30 16.03 0.43
CA ALA A 309 -14.12 15.81 1.86
C ALA A 309 -12.80 15.09 2.21
N GLU A 310 -12.35 14.13 1.38
CA GLU A 310 -11.00 13.56 1.53
C GLU A 310 -9.91 14.63 1.35
N TYR A 311 -10.02 15.47 0.31
CA TYR A 311 -9.04 16.53 0.08
C TYR A 311 -8.99 17.49 1.28
N ASP A 312 -10.13 17.86 1.85
CA ASP A 312 -10.21 18.74 3.01
C ASP A 312 -9.65 18.08 4.29
N TYR A 313 -9.76 16.76 4.46
CA TYR A 313 -9.06 16.01 5.52
C TYR A 313 -7.53 16.12 5.41
N TRP A 314 -6.96 15.85 4.24
CA TRP A 314 -5.50 15.94 4.02
C TRP A 314 -4.96 17.38 4.06
N MET A 315 -5.85 18.37 4.01
CA MET A 315 -5.52 19.79 4.01
C MET A 315 -5.93 20.53 5.29
N ASP A 316 -6.38 19.80 6.33
CA ASP A 316 -6.82 20.41 7.57
C ASP A 316 -5.75 21.32 8.20
N GLY A 317 -6.19 22.48 8.67
CA GLY A 317 -5.35 23.54 9.23
C GLY A 317 -4.44 24.28 8.24
N ALA A 318 -4.41 23.97 6.93
CA ALA A 318 -3.41 24.52 6.01
C ALA A 318 -3.33 26.05 5.95
N ASP A 319 -4.46 26.76 6.08
CA ASP A 319 -4.52 28.23 6.11
C ASP A 319 -3.96 28.83 7.41
N SER A 320 -3.82 28.01 8.46
CA SER A 320 -3.31 28.41 9.79
C SER A 320 -1.83 28.08 10.03
N VAL A 321 -1.26 27.12 9.27
CA VAL A 321 0.14 26.70 9.43
C VAL A 321 1.08 27.80 8.93
N ALA A 322 1.85 28.39 9.84
CA ALA A 322 2.91 29.36 9.51
C ALA A 322 4.12 28.69 8.80
N PRO A 323 4.90 29.42 7.98
CA PRO A 323 6.12 28.89 7.35
C PRO A 323 7.12 28.32 8.37
N GLY A 324 7.67 27.14 8.07
CA GLY A 324 8.49 26.34 9.00
C GLY A 324 7.67 25.51 10.00
N GLY A 325 6.34 25.54 9.93
CA GLY A 325 5.42 24.82 10.80
C GLY A 325 4.75 23.60 10.16
N ALA A 326 4.06 22.83 10.99
CA ALA A 326 3.20 21.72 10.57
C ALA A 326 2.00 21.58 11.51
N TYR A 327 0.87 21.11 10.99
CA TYR A 327 -0.34 20.72 11.73
C TYR A 327 -0.96 19.51 11.04
N ARG A 328 -1.29 18.46 11.82
CA ARG A 328 -1.71 17.14 11.30
C ARG A 328 -0.83 16.72 10.10
N HIS A 329 -1.44 16.42 8.96
CA HIS A 329 -0.79 16.03 7.70
C HIS A 329 -0.15 17.17 6.92
N VAL A 330 -0.42 18.44 7.24
CA VAL A 330 0.07 19.59 6.48
C VAL A 330 1.40 20.11 7.04
N VAL A 331 2.37 20.35 6.15
CA VAL A 331 3.62 21.04 6.43
C VAL A 331 3.71 22.28 5.54
N ARG A 332 4.07 23.44 6.11
CA ARG A 332 4.45 24.61 5.33
C ARG A 332 5.94 24.85 5.48
N LEU A 333 6.69 24.68 4.40
CA LEU A 333 8.14 24.92 4.37
C LEU A 333 8.47 26.40 4.62
N PRO A 334 9.72 26.75 5.00
CA PRO A 334 10.12 28.13 5.28
C PRO A 334 9.94 29.11 4.10
N ASP A 335 9.92 28.62 2.86
CA ASP A 335 9.64 29.40 1.65
C ASP A 335 8.13 29.61 1.38
N GLY A 336 7.27 29.07 2.24
CA GLY A 336 5.80 29.14 2.13
C GLY A 336 5.16 27.96 1.39
N THR A 337 5.95 27.07 0.77
CA THR A 337 5.46 25.89 0.02
C THR A 337 4.65 24.96 0.94
N VAL A 338 3.46 24.55 0.50
CA VAL A 338 2.62 23.59 1.23
C VAL A 338 2.87 22.18 0.71
N MET A 339 3.25 21.29 1.62
CA MET A 339 3.54 19.88 1.39
C MET A 339 2.75 19.04 2.42
N ASN A 340 2.77 17.71 2.26
CA ASN A 340 2.13 16.78 3.18
C ASN A 340 3.10 15.77 3.79
N ARG A 341 2.78 15.34 5.01
CA ARG A 341 3.40 14.26 5.77
C ARG A 341 2.31 13.29 6.25
N HIS A 342 2.72 12.11 6.69
CA HIS A 342 1.81 11.18 7.38
C HIS A 342 1.60 11.57 8.84
N TRP A 343 0.42 11.28 9.38
CA TRP A 343 0.01 11.65 10.74
C TRP A 343 -1.17 10.81 11.24
N ASP A 344 -0.98 10.05 12.32
CA ASP A 344 -2.10 9.51 13.12
C ASP A 344 -2.42 10.51 14.24
N ASP A 345 -3.70 10.72 14.53
CA ASP A 345 -4.17 11.65 15.57
C ASP A 345 -3.93 11.15 17.01
N ARG A 346 -3.56 9.89 17.22
CA ARG A 346 -3.15 9.33 18.52
C ARG A 346 -1.64 9.18 18.66
N ASP A 347 -1.18 9.34 19.90
CA ASP A 347 0.20 9.11 20.38
C ASP A 347 0.25 8.06 21.51
N SER A 348 -0.75 7.18 21.59
CA SER A 348 -0.68 5.94 22.38
C SER A 348 -0.18 4.79 21.49
N PRO A 349 0.26 3.64 22.04
CA PRO A 349 0.50 2.44 21.24
C PRO A 349 -0.65 2.12 20.28
N ARG A 350 -0.35 1.52 19.12
CA ARG A 350 -1.30 0.84 18.23
C ARG A 350 -2.03 -0.24 19.02
N ASP A 351 -3.33 -0.40 18.81
CA ASP A 351 -4.12 -1.41 19.51
C ASP A 351 -3.69 -2.81 19.00
N GLU A 352 -3.59 -2.94 17.68
CA GLU A 352 -3.30 -4.16 16.92
C GLU A 352 -1.87 -4.69 17.08
N SER A 353 -0.95 -3.85 17.57
CA SER A 353 0.48 -4.15 17.85
C SER A 353 0.91 -3.66 19.24
N TYR A 354 -0.02 -3.60 20.20
CA TYR A 354 0.18 -2.94 21.50
C TYR A 354 1.44 -3.36 22.27
N PRO A 355 1.79 -4.66 22.45
CA PRO A 355 3.02 -5.02 23.15
C PRO A 355 4.30 -4.76 22.33
N GLN A 356 4.23 -4.78 20.99
CA GLN A 356 5.36 -4.45 20.11
C GLN A 356 5.71 -2.95 20.18
N ASP A 357 4.69 -2.08 20.14
CA ASP A 357 4.85 -0.63 20.29
C ASP A 357 5.45 -0.28 21.65
N LEU A 358 4.90 -0.84 22.75
CA LEU A 358 5.44 -0.66 24.10
C LEU A 358 6.92 -1.04 24.19
N ALA A 359 7.31 -2.19 23.62
CA ALA A 359 8.71 -2.65 23.63
C ALA A 359 9.61 -1.74 22.78
N THR A 360 9.11 -1.25 21.64
CA THR A 360 9.84 -0.35 20.75
C THR A 360 10.10 1.00 21.42
N ALA A 361 9.07 1.64 22.00
CA ALA A 361 9.24 2.89 22.73
C ALA A 361 10.13 2.74 23.97
N ALA A 362 9.98 1.63 24.73
CA ALA A 362 10.84 1.35 25.90
C ALA A 362 12.34 1.18 25.54
N SER A 363 12.66 0.85 24.28
CA SER A 363 14.06 0.79 23.80
C SER A 363 14.68 2.15 23.47
N GLN A 364 13.89 3.23 23.44
CA GLN A 364 14.33 4.58 23.10
C GLN A 364 14.26 5.52 24.31
N THR A 365 15.35 5.62 25.05
CA THR A 365 15.43 6.45 26.27
C THR A 365 15.68 7.94 26.02
N ALA A 366 15.99 8.35 24.79
CA ALA A 366 16.27 9.74 24.44
C ALA A 366 15.06 10.53 23.90
N ARG A 367 13.91 9.87 23.70
CA ARG A 367 12.65 10.47 23.22
C ARG A 367 11.52 10.20 24.21
N LYS A 368 10.41 10.93 24.09
CA LYS A 368 9.20 10.55 24.82
C LYS A 368 8.53 9.36 24.15
N PRO A 369 7.93 8.42 24.90
CA PRO A 369 7.19 7.30 24.31
C PRO A 369 6.10 7.76 23.33
N GLU A 370 5.40 8.84 23.64
CA GLU A 370 4.33 9.45 22.84
C GLU A 370 4.82 9.86 21.44
N GLU A 371 6.04 10.37 21.34
CA GLU A 371 6.66 10.75 20.06
C GLU A 371 6.96 9.50 19.20
N VAL A 372 7.46 8.43 19.82
CA VAL A 372 7.72 7.15 19.14
C VAL A 372 6.41 6.48 18.70
N TYR A 373 5.37 6.48 19.54
CA TYR A 373 4.05 5.95 19.19
C TYR A 373 3.40 6.71 18.03
N ARG A 374 3.51 8.05 18.01
CA ARG A 374 3.03 8.90 16.91
C ARG A 374 3.71 8.55 15.58
N ASP A 375 5.02 8.36 15.58
CA ASP A 375 5.79 8.01 14.38
C ASP A 375 5.59 6.55 13.91
N LEU A 376 5.39 5.60 14.84
CA LEU A 376 4.99 4.22 14.52
C LEU A 376 3.61 4.19 13.84
N ARG A 377 2.64 4.93 14.38
CA ARG A 377 1.29 5.04 13.83
C ARG A 377 1.26 5.75 12.47
N ALA A 378 1.98 6.86 12.32
CA ALA A 378 2.18 7.50 11.02
C ALA A 378 2.92 6.56 10.04
N GLY A 379 3.82 5.71 10.54
CA GLY A 379 4.43 4.60 9.80
C GLY A 379 3.40 3.65 9.20
N SER A 380 2.39 3.22 9.97
CA SER A 380 1.27 2.43 9.46
C SER A 380 0.32 3.21 8.53
N GLU A 381 0.23 4.54 8.62
CA GLU A 381 -0.49 5.36 7.62
C GLU A 381 0.21 5.36 6.25
N THR A 382 1.54 5.25 6.21
CA THR A 382 2.26 5.16 4.92
C THR A 382 1.89 3.92 4.10
N GLY A 383 1.33 2.88 4.75
CA GLY A 383 1.20 1.53 4.19
C GLY A 383 2.50 0.70 4.21
N TRP A 384 3.64 1.31 4.56
CA TRP A 384 4.96 0.69 4.61
C TRP A 384 5.43 0.44 6.07
N ASP A 385 4.62 -0.20 6.92
CA ASP A 385 4.98 -0.52 8.30
C ASP A 385 5.73 -1.86 8.43
N PHE A 386 7.06 -1.91 8.58
CA PHE A 386 8.02 -0.79 8.60
C PHE A 386 9.06 -0.94 7.49
N SER A 387 9.82 0.13 7.28
CA SER A 387 10.97 0.24 6.39
C SER A 387 12.05 1.09 7.05
N SER A 388 13.31 0.76 6.75
CA SER A 388 14.50 1.60 6.98
C SER A 388 14.34 3.04 6.49
N ARG A 389 13.50 3.27 5.48
CA ARG A 389 13.10 4.57 4.93
C ARG A 389 12.61 5.58 5.97
N TRP A 390 12.01 5.08 7.07
CA TRP A 390 11.45 5.91 8.15
C TRP A 390 12.38 6.08 9.36
N LEU A 391 13.55 5.42 9.39
CA LEU A 391 14.39 5.26 10.58
C LEU A 391 15.62 6.18 10.50
N ALA A 392 15.95 6.90 11.58
CA ALA A 392 17.01 7.93 11.55
C ALA A 392 18.42 7.34 11.36
N ASP A 393 18.66 6.09 11.76
CA ASP A 393 19.87 5.33 11.41
C ASP A 393 19.68 4.44 10.16
N GLY A 394 18.44 4.24 9.73
CA GLY A 394 18.02 3.30 8.69
C GLY A 394 18.09 1.82 9.08
N HIS A 395 18.08 1.50 10.38
CA HIS A 395 18.20 0.13 10.91
C HIS A 395 17.30 -0.14 12.14
N THR A 396 17.28 0.76 13.13
CA THR A 396 16.63 0.53 14.44
C THR A 396 15.24 1.14 14.47
N LEU A 397 14.20 0.31 14.63
CA LEU A 397 12.79 0.74 14.56
C LEU A 397 12.45 1.87 15.53
N SER A 398 13.05 1.90 16.72
CA SER A 398 12.82 2.96 17.72
C SER A 398 13.52 4.30 17.41
N THR A 399 14.12 4.43 16.22
CA THR A 399 14.56 5.71 15.62
C THR A 399 13.61 6.21 14.51
N ILE A 400 12.41 5.62 14.41
CA ILE A 400 11.38 6.02 13.46
C ILE A 400 10.94 7.48 13.67
N HIS A 401 10.90 8.27 12.59
CA HIS A 401 10.63 9.72 12.61
C HIS A 401 9.69 10.13 11.46
N THR A 402 8.72 9.28 11.13
CA THR A 402 7.81 9.42 9.97
C THR A 402 7.15 10.79 9.85
N THR A 403 6.79 11.42 10.97
CA THR A 403 6.14 12.75 11.00
C THR A 403 7.10 13.93 10.72
N GLU A 404 8.40 13.67 10.57
CA GLU A 404 9.42 14.63 10.13
C GLU A 404 9.73 14.50 8.62
N LEU A 405 9.07 13.58 7.92
CA LEU A 405 9.32 13.25 6.50
C LEU A 405 8.16 13.66 5.58
N LEU A 406 8.51 14.27 4.45
CA LEU A 406 7.64 14.48 3.29
C LEU A 406 7.81 13.31 2.32
N THR A 407 6.82 12.43 2.24
CA THR A 407 6.91 11.19 1.46
C THR A 407 6.57 11.41 -0.01
N VAL A 408 7.27 10.71 -0.91
CA VAL A 408 7.04 10.84 -2.37
C VAL A 408 5.62 10.41 -2.76
N GLU A 409 5.08 9.32 -2.22
CA GLU A 409 3.72 8.83 -2.50
C GLU A 409 2.67 9.90 -2.19
N LEU A 410 2.61 10.36 -0.95
CA LEU A 410 1.56 11.26 -0.48
C LEU A 410 1.60 12.59 -1.22
N ASN A 411 2.80 13.15 -1.42
CA ASN A 411 2.96 14.42 -2.12
C ASN A 411 2.67 14.34 -3.63
N CYS A 412 2.57 13.14 -4.23
CA CYS A 412 2.03 12.97 -5.57
C CYS A 412 0.53 12.66 -5.58
N LEU A 413 0.01 11.94 -4.58
CA LEU A 413 -1.42 11.60 -4.51
C LEU A 413 -2.32 12.81 -4.19
N ILE A 414 -1.86 13.77 -3.36
CA ILE A 414 -2.63 15.00 -3.08
C ILE A 414 -2.81 15.90 -4.33
N PRO A 415 -1.78 16.21 -5.15
CA PRO A 415 -2.00 16.90 -6.43
C PRO A 415 -2.83 16.08 -7.42
N HIS A 416 -2.77 14.74 -7.39
CA HIS A 416 -3.64 13.91 -8.22
C HIS A 416 -5.11 14.10 -7.85
N LEU A 417 -5.46 13.99 -6.57
CA LEU A 417 -6.80 14.29 -6.06
C LEU A 417 -7.26 15.71 -6.45
N ALA A 418 -6.37 16.70 -6.39
CA ALA A 418 -6.67 18.05 -6.89
C ALA A 418 -6.90 18.12 -8.42
N GLN A 419 -6.20 17.32 -9.24
CA GLN A 419 -6.49 17.20 -10.68
C GLN A 419 -7.87 16.59 -10.92
N THR A 420 -8.21 15.52 -10.20
CA THR A 420 -9.52 14.85 -10.32
C THR A 420 -10.66 15.76 -9.85
N LEU A 421 -10.47 16.54 -8.77
CA LEU A 421 -11.41 17.58 -8.34
C LEU A 421 -11.57 18.68 -9.40
N ALA A 422 -10.47 19.18 -9.97
CA ALA A 422 -10.51 20.22 -11.01
C ALA A 422 -11.35 19.79 -12.22
N HIS A 423 -11.22 18.52 -12.61
CA HIS A 423 -11.98 17.88 -13.67
C HIS A 423 -13.46 17.65 -13.29
N ALA A 424 -13.73 17.09 -12.11
CA ALA A 424 -15.08 16.85 -11.61
C ALA A 424 -15.90 18.14 -11.46
N TYR A 425 -15.30 19.24 -11.00
CA TYR A 425 -15.94 20.55 -10.97
C TYR A 425 -16.20 21.12 -12.37
N ALA A 426 -15.29 20.91 -13.34
CA ALA A 426 -15.52 21.30 -14.74
C ALA A 426 -16.74 20.56 -15.34
N LEU A 427 -16.89 19.27 -15.06
CA LEU A 427 -18.05 18.46 -15.48
C LEU A 427 -19.37 18.93 -14.83
N LYS A 428 -19.35 19.40 -13.58
CA LYS A 428 -20.50 20.07 -12.94
C LYS A 428 -20.77 21.49 -13.47
N GLY A 429 -19.83 22.07 -14.23
CA GLY A 429 -19.90 23.44 -14.75
C GLY A 429 -19.35 24.52 -13.82
N ASP A 430 -18.80 24.16 -12.65
CA ASP A 430 -18.14 25.11 -11.75
C ASP A 430 -16.71 25.39 -12.23
N LYS A 431 -16.59 26.51 -12.95
CA LYS A 431 -15.31 26.97 -13.50
C LYS A 431 -14.39 27.59 -12.45
N GLU A 432 -14.92 28.05 -11.31
CA GLU A 432 -14.11 28.71 -10.28
C GLU A 432 -13.42 27.66 -9.41
N ALA A 433 -14.17 26.67 -8.90
CA ALA A 433 -13.59 25.54 -8.19
C ALA A 433 -12.65 24.73 -9.10
N SER A 434 -13.03 24.52 -10.37
CA SER A 434 -12.14 23.87 -11.36
C SER A 434 -10.81 24.61 -11.53
N ALA A 435 -10.83 25.92 -11.77
CA ALA A 435 -9.61 26.72 -11.90
C ALA A 435 -8.78 26.78 -10.61
N ARG A 436 -9.44 26.83 -9.44
CA ARG A 436 -8.80 26.78 -8.12
C ARG A 436 -8.01 25.49 -7.95
N TYR A 437 -8.64 24.33 -8.17
CA TYR A 437 -7.99 23.04 -8.01
C TYR A 437 -6.91 22.76 -9.06
N ALA A 438 -7.12 23.20 -10.32
CA ALA A 438 -6.09 23.10 -11.36
C ALA A 438 -4.82 23.91 -10.99
N LYS A 439 -4.98 25.11 -10.42
CA LYS A 439 -3.87 25.93 -9.91
C LYS A 439 -3.14 25.22 -8.76
N ILE A 440 -3.88 24.74 -7.76
CA ILE A 440 -3.32 24.03 -6.60
C ILE A 440 -2.53 22.78 -7.03
N ALA A 441 -3.07 22.00 -7.96
CA ALA A 441 -2.41 20.84 -8.53
C ALA A 441 -1.08 21.21 -9.20
N ALA A 442 -1.06 22.25 -10.04
CA ALA A 442 0.14 22.72 -10.71
C ALA A 442 1.22 23.21 -9.73
N GLU A 443 0.82 23.98 -8.70
CA GLU A 443 1.73 24.45 -7.65
C GLU A 443 2.33 23.30 -6.83
N ARG A 444 1.55 22.24 -6.56
CA ARG A 444 2.02 21.04 -5.85
C ARG A 444 2.87 20.11 -6.70
N VAL A 445 2.58 19.94 -8.00
CA VAL A 445 3.45 19.20 -8.92
C VAL A 445 4.80 19.90 -9.05
N ALA A 446 4.83 21.23 -9.17
CA ALA A 446 6.07 22.00 -9.15
C ALA A 446 6.84 21.91 -7.80
N ALA A 447 6.13 21.69 -6.69
CA ALA A 447 6.75 21.40 -5.39
C ALA A 447 7.38 20.00 -5.36
N VAL A 448 6.69 18.95 -5.83
CA VAL A 448 7.23 17.58 -5.97
C VAL A 448 8.49 17.58 -6.84
N GLN A 449 8.44 18.20 -8.02
CA GLN A 449 9.55 18.29 -8.97
C GLN A 449 10.81 18.98 -8.42
N ARG A 450 10.67 19.78 -7.34
CA ARG A 450 11.75 20.61 -6.76
C ARG A 450 12.23 20.14 -5.40
N VAL A 451 11.32 19.80 -4.48
CA VAL A 451 11.62 19.50 -3.07
C VAL A 451 12.03 18.04 -2.89
N LEU A 452 11.41 17.13 -3.66
CA LEU A 452 11.61 15.69 -3.53
C LEU A 452 12.59 15.13 -4.58
N TRP A 453 13.18 15.98 -5.43
CA TRP A 453 14.16 15.59 -6.44
C TRP A 453 15.58 15.69 -5.88
N ASP A 454 16.34 14.59 -5.86
CA ASP A 454 17.74 14.57 -5.47
C ASP A 454 18.64 14.33 -6.69
N GLU A 455 19.22 15.43 -7.21
CA GLU A 455 20.15 15.42 -8.35
C GLU A 455 21.34 14.47 -8.16
N ARG A 456 21.79 14.25 -6.91
CA ARG A 456 22.94 13.37 -6.60
C ARG A 456 22.55 11.90 -6.72
N ARG A 457 21.26 11.58 -6.53
CA ARG A 457 20.67 10.25 -6.64
C ARG A 457 20.01 9.99 -8.00
N ALA A 458 19.77 11.04 -8.79
CA ALA A 458 19.03 10.97 -10.06
C ALA A 458 17.67 10.28 -9.86
N ALA A 459 16.94 10.71 -8.83
CA ALA A 459 15.77 10.04 -8.27
C ALA A 459 14.89 10.99 -7.46
N TYR A 460 13.62 10.61 -7.28
CA TYR A 460 12.82 11.17 -6.19
C TYR A 460 13.11 10.44 -4.88
N ILE A 461 13.31 11.21 -3.81
CA ILE A 461 13.72 10.79 -2.47
C ILE A 461 12.87 11.58 -1.46
N ASP A 462 12.54 10.99 -0.31
CA ASP A 462 11.79 11.70 0.73
C ASP A 462 12.61 12.86 1.31
N TYR A 463 11.92 13.93 1.70
CA TYR A 463 12.56 15.13 2.24
C TYR A 463 12.26 15.27 3.74
N ASP A 464 13.32 15.35 4.54
CA ASP A 464 13.22 15.66 5.95
C ASP A 464 13.01 17.18 6.10
N TRP A 465 11.80 17.58 6.49
CA TRP A 465 11.45 19.00 6.58
C TRP A 465 11.99 19.70 7.83
N LYS A 466 12.58 18.95 8.76
CA LYS A 466 13.21 19.46 9.99
C LYS A 466 14.69 19.74 9.79
N LYS A 467 15.39 18.85 9.10
CA LYS A 467 16.80 19.00 8.68
C LYS A 467 16.93 19.90 7.45
N GLY A 468 15.92 19.90 6.57
CA GLY A 468 15.91 20.66 5.32
C GLY A 468 16.63 19.95 4.16
N GLU A 469 16.74 18.63 4.19
CA GLU A 469 17.50 17.82 3.23
C GLU A 469 16.79 16.51 2.84
N SER A 470 17.20 15.88 1.74
CA SER A 470 16.69 14.55 1.37
C SER A 470 17.26 13.48 2.31
N THR A 471 16.46 12.46 2.63
CA THR A 471 16.88 11.33 3.50
C THR A 471 18.00 10.47 2.90
N SER A 472 18.34 10.72 1.62
CA SER A 472 19.23 9.93 0.77
C SER A 472 18.79 8.49 0.46
N ILE A 473 17.72 7.97 1.05
CA ILE A 473 17.29 6.57 0.90
C ILE A 473 16.49 6.38 -0.40
N LEU A 474 16.98 5.53 -1.30
CA LEU A 474 16.29 5.18 -2.54
C LEU A 474 15.30 4.03 -2.33
N SER A 475 14.05 4.24 -2.74
CA SER A 475 12.96 3.25 -2.69
C SER A 475 12.16 3.23 -3.99
N GLY A 476 11.27 2.23 -4.13
CA GLY A 476 10.34 2.11 -5.26
C GLY A 476 9.38 3.31 -5.40
N ALA A 477 9.25 4.15 -4.36
CA ALA A 477 8.51 5.40 -4.38
C ALA A 477 8.95 6.37 -5.49
N THR A 478 10.22 6.28 -5.92
CA THR A 478 10.77 7.06 -7.04
C THR A 478 9.97 6.93 -8.35
N ALA A 479 9.18 5.85 -8.49
CA ALA A 479 8.28 5.64 -9.62
C ALA A 479 6.96 6.46 -9.55
N MET A 480 6.57 7.00 -8.40
CA MET A 480 5.26 7.66 -8.22
C MET A 480 5.06 8.87 -9.15
N PRO A 481 6.04 9.78 -9.33
CA PRO A 481 5.90 10.86 -10.31
C PRO A 481 5.78 10.38 -11.77
N LEU A 482 6.27 9.18 -12.11
CA LEU A 482 6.08 8.61 -13.45
C LEU A 482 4.69 7.95 -13.57
N PHE A 483 4.25 7.24 -12.52
CA PHE A 483 2.93 6.61 -12.42
C PHE A 483 1.77 7.62 -12.55
N LEU A 484 1.98 8.85 -12.08
CA LEU A 484 1.00 9.94 -12.08
C LEU A 484 1.29 11.05 -13.12
N GLN A 485 2.27 10.86 -14.02
CA GLN A 485 2.65 11.82 -15.07
C GLN A 485 3.06 13.23 -14.54
N MET A 486 3.74 13.26 -13.40
CA MET A 486 4.19 14.46 -12.68
C MET A 486 5.70 14.75 -12.82
N ALA A 487 6.49 13.86 -13.44
CA ALA A 487 7.92 14.09 -13.70
C ALA A 487 8.16 14.85 -15.01
N SER A 488 9.26 15.62 -15.11
CA SER A 488 9.76 16.07 -16.42
C SER A 488 10.30 14.89 -17.24
N PRO A 489 10.42 15.00 -18.57
CA PRO A 489 11.05 13.95 -19.40
C PRO A 489 12.48 13.60 -18.96
N GLU A 490 13.25 14.60 -18.52
CA GLU A 490 14.62 14.45 -18.02
C GLU A 490 14.64 13.71 -16.67
N GLN A 491 13.74 14.08 -15.75
CA GLN A 491 13.56 13.41 -14.47
C GLN A 491 13.09 11.96 -14.66
N ALA A 492 12.15 11.72 -15.57
CA ALA A 492 11.68 10.37 -15.90
C ALA A 492 12.78 9.49 -16.49
N LYS A 493 13.63 10.04 -17.37
CA LYS A 493 14.82 9.34 -17.89
C LYS A 493 15.77 8.95 -16.76
N ALA A 494 16.12 9.90 -15.90
CA ALA A 494 17.00 9.69 -14.77
C ALA A 494 16.45 8.63 -13.79
N VAL A 495 15.14 8.68 -13.49
CA VAL A 495 14.44 7.65 -12.70
C VAL A 495 14.48 6.28 -13.38
N ALA A 496 14.26 6.18 -14.69
CA ALA A 496 14.32 4.91 -15.41
C ALA A 496 15.73 4.29 -15.36
N GLU A 497 16.79 5.09 -15.56
CA GLU A 497 18.18 4.65 -15.41
C GLU A 497 18.49 4.21 -13.96
N THR A 498 18.03 4.97 -12.96
CA THR A 498 18.16 4.65 -11.54
C THR A 498 17.42 3.37 -11.14
N ILE A 499 16.19 3.16 -11.61
CA ILE A 499 15.40 1.93 -11.37
C ILE A 499 16.14 0.73 -11.96
N ARG A 500 16.57 0.81 -13.23
CA ARG A 500 17.29 -0.26 -13.94
C ARG A 500 18.60 -0.64 -13.24
N LYS A 501 19.33 0.36 -12.72
CA LYS A 501 20.64 0.18 -12.07
C LYS A 501 20.54 -0.30 -10.62
N ASN A 502 19.70 0.33 -9.80
CA ASN A 502 19.75 0.23 -8.35
C ASN A 502 18.63 -0.65 -7.77
N LEU A 503 17.40 -0.56 -8.28
CA LEU A 503 16.22 -1.22 -7.69
C LEU A 503 15.87 -2.55 -8.36
N LEU A 504 16.08 -2.67 -9.68
CA LEU A 504 15.80 -3.91 -10.42
C LEU A 504 16.72 -5.06 -9.99
N LYS A 505 16.12 -6.22 -9.73
CA LYS A 505 16.75 -7.49 -9.37
C LYS A 505 16.22 -8.62 -10.26
N VAL A 506 16.51 -9.87 -9.92
CA VAL A 506 16.17 -11.06 -10.72
C VAL A 506 14.69 -11.44 -10.71
N GLY A 507 13.91 -10.93 -9.75
CA GLY A 507 12.48 -11.20 -9.61
C GLY A 507 11.57 -9.97 -9.59
N GLY A 508 12.05 -8.80 -10.01
CA GLY A 508 11.33 -7.51 -9.91
C GLY A 508 12.14 -6.44 -9.17
N LEU A 509 11.46 -5.40 -8.69
CA LEU A 509 12.02 -4.29 -7.90
C LEU A 509 11.95 -4.58 -6.38
N ILE A 510 13.03 -4.27 -5.66
CA ILE A 510 13.01 -4.19 -4.19
C ILE A 510 12.25 -2.94 -3.73
N ALA A 511 11.63 -3.00 -2.54
CA ALA A 511 10.90 -1.87 -1.96
C ALA A 511 11.83 -0.70 -1.60
N THR A 512 12.92 -0.98 -0.88
CA THR A 512 13.94 0.01 -0.47
C THR A 512 15.33 -0.58 -0.69
N GLU A 513 16.33 0.23 -1.04
CA GLU A 513 17.68 -0.26 -1.39
C GLU A 513 18.43 -0.91 -0.22
N ARG A 514 18.14 -0.47 1.02
CA ARG A 514 18.81 -0.94 2.23
C ARG A 514 18.43 -2.39 2.51
N SER A 515 19.42 -3.18 2.92
CA SER A 515 19.29 -4.57 3.34
C SER A 515 19.59 -4.72 4.83
N ASN A 516 19.22 -5.88 5.40
CA ASN A 516 19.55 -6.29 6.77
C ASN A 516 18.96 -5.38 7.89
N SER A 517 17.97 -4.53 7.60
CA SER A 517 17.20 -3.78 8.60
C SER A 517 16.26 -4.65 9.44
N GLY A 518 15.93 -5.86 8.96
CA GLY A 518 14.91 -6.73 9.55
C GLY A 518 13.46 -6.27 9.30
N GLN A 519 13.24 -5.19 8.54
CA GLN A 519 11.91 -4.67 8.26
C GLN A 519 11.35 -5.21 6.93
N GLN A 520 10.02 -5.22 6.77
CA GLN A 520 9.38 -5.92 5.66
C GLN A 520 9.38 -5.15 4.33
N TRP A 521 9.36 -3.81 4.38
CA TRP A 521 9.36 -2.92 3.21
C TRP A 521 10.78 -2.49 2.78
N ASP A 522 11.75 -3.39 2.93
CA ASP A 522 13.17 -3.22 2.59
C ASP A 522 13.71 -4.40 1.73
N ALA A 523 14.95 -4.30 1.25
CA ALA A 523 15.60 -5.38 0.52
C ALA A 523 15.78 -6.62 1.43
N PRO A 524 15.45 -7.84 0.95
CA PRO A 524 15.30 -8.22 -0.45
C PRO A 524 13.85 -8.26 -0.98
N ASN A 525 12.88 -7.76 -0.23
CA ASN A 525 11.47 -7.92 -0.57
C ASN A 525 11.02 -6.94 -1.67
N GLY A 526 10.28 -7.48 -2.64
CA GLY A 526 9.48 -6.73 -3.60
C GLY A 526 7.99 -6.96 -3.33
N TRP A 527 7.21 -5.91 -3.54
CA TRP A 527 5.78 -5.85 -3.23
C TRP A 527 5.01 -5.45 -4.48
N ALA A 528 3.82 -6.05 -4.68
CA ALA A 528 3.07 -5.96 -5.93
C ALA A 528 2.69 -4.52 -6.35
N PRO A 529 2.21 -3.64 -5.44
CA PRO A 529 1.94 -2.23 -5.74
C PRO A 529 3.12 -1.51 -6.42
N LEU A 530 4.34 -1.70 -5.91
CA LEU A 530 5.53 -1.00 -6.39
C LEU A 530 5.93 -1.45 -7.81
N GLN A 531 5.64 -2.70 -8.17
CA GLN A 531 5.88 -3.20 -9.52
C GLN A 531 4.88 -2.58 -10.50
N TRP A 532 3.59 -2.58 -10.13
CA TRP A 532 2.53 -2.00 -10.97
C TRP A 532 2.77 -0.51 -11.25
N MET A 533 3.09 0.25 -10.20
CA MET A 533 3.33 1.69 -10.33
C MET A 533 4.58 1.99 -11.16
N ALA A 534 5.66 1.23 -11.00
CA ALA A 534 6.84 1.34 -11.85
C ALA A 534 6.56 0.95 -13.32
N VAL A 535 5.85 -0.15 -13.57
CA VAL A 535 5.54 -0.62 -14.94
C VAL A 535 4.63 0.39 -15.67
N LYS A 536 3.49 0.79 -15.08
CA LYS A 536 2.61 1.80 -15.69
C LYS A 536 3.33 3.14 -15.83
N GLY A 537 4.10 3.57 -14.82
CA GLY A 537 4.84 4.83 -14.88
C GLY A 537 5.87 4.85 -16.00
N LEU A 538 6.64 3.77 -16.17
CA LEU A 538 7.61 3.65 -17.26
C LEU A 538 6.95 3.58 -18.64
N ASN A 539 5.79 2.92 -18.79
CA ASN A 539 5.02 2.96 -20.04
C ASN A 539 4.63 4.40 -20.43
N GLN A 540 4.15 5.20 -19.47
CA GLN A 540 3.66 6.57 -19.73
C GLN A 540 4.76 7.54 -20.21
N TYR A 541 6.04 7.18 -20.05
CA TYR A 541 7.19 7.92 -20.55
C TYR A 541 7.97 7.17 -21.66
N GLY A 542 7.40 6.10 -22.24
CA GLY A 542 8.00 5.36 -23.36
C GLY A 542 9.17 4.44 -22.99
N TYR A 543 9.36 4.11 -21.71
CA TYR A 543 10.39 3.18 -21.24
C TYR A 543 9.90 1.72 -21.25
N ASP A 544 9.19 1.34 -22.30
CA ASP A 544 8.44 0.08 -22.41
C ASP A 544 9.31 -1.18 -22.31
N GLU A 545 10.56 -1.12 -22.77
CA GLU A 545 11.54 -2.21 -22.62
C GLU A 545 11.82 -2.50 -21.12
N LEU A 546 12.03 -1.45 -20.32
CA LEU A 546 12.29 -1.59 -18.89
C LEU A 546 11.01 -2.00 -18.13
N ALA A 547 9.85 -1.44 -18.51
CA ALA A 547 8.56 -1.85 -17.98
C ALA A 547 8.28 -3.34 -18.25
N SER A 548 8.56 -3.81 -19.48
CA SER A 548 8.43 -5.21 -19.90
C SER A 548 9.37 -6.14 -19.13
N ASP A 549 10.63 -5.75 -18.92
CA ASP A 549 11.61 -6.51 -18.14
C ASP A 549 11.21 -6.62 -16.65
N ILE A 550 10.75 -5.53 -16.03
CA ILE A 550 10.20 -5.54 -14.66
C ILE A 550 8.99 -6.48 -14.58
N ALA A 551 8.03 -6.34 -15.50
CA ALA A 551 6.83 -7.17 -15.55
C ALA A 551 7.17 -8.66 -15.73
N ALA A 552 8.04 -9.01 -16.68
CA ALA A 552 8.46 -10.39 -16.94
C ALA A 552 9.17 -11.03 -15.73
N ARG A 553 10.06 -10.29 -15.05
CA ARG A 553 10.74 -10.79 -13.84
C ARG A 553 9.79 -10.95 -12.66
N TRP A 554 8.85 -10.02 -12.46
CA TRP A 554 7.84 -10.13 -11.41
C TRP A 554 6.88 -11.29 -11.66
N MET A 555 6.30 -11.40 -12.87
CA MET A 555 5.46 -12.54 -13.24
C MET A 555 6.21 -13.87 -13.05
N GLY A 556 7.47 -13.95 -13.51
CA GLY A 556 8.32 -15.13 -13.29
C GLY A 556 8.57 -15.45 -11.80
N ARG A 557 8.70 -14.43 -10.95
CA ARG A 557 8.85 -14.60 -9.49
C ARG A 557 7.57 -15.10 -8.82
N VAL A 558 6.43 -14.52 -9.19
CA VAL A 558 5.14 -14.78 -8.57
C VAL A 558 4.56 -16.12 -9.05
N ILE A 559 4.50 -16.36 -10.36
CA ILE A 559 3.97 -17.60 -10.96
C ILE A 559 4.86 -18.80 -10.59
N GLY A 560 6.19 -18.64 -10.63
CA GLY A 560 7.12 -19.69 -10.17
C GLY A 560 7.17 -19.89 -8.66
N THR A 561 6.54 -19.02 -7.87
CA THR A 561 6.22 -19.29 -6.46
C THR A 561 4.93 -20.09 -6.37
N TYR A 562 3.87 -19.67 -7.07
CA TYR A 562 2.57 -20.35 -7.14
C TYR A 562 2.70 -21.82 -7.54
N GLU A 563 3.50 -22.14 -8.57
CA GLU A 563 3.74 -23.54 -8.98
C GLU A 563 4.28 -24.41 -7.82
N LYS A 564 5.10 -23.83 -6.93
CA LYS A 564 5.76 -24.53 -5.82
C LYS A 564 5.00 -24.50 -4.49
N SER A 565 4.11 -23.52 -4.30
CA SER A 565 3.39 -23.28 -3.05
C SER A 565 1.90 -23.66 -3.13
N GLY A 566 1.33 -23.61 -4.33
CA GLY A 566 -0.10 -23.65 -4.59
C GLY A 566 -0.85 -22.36 -4.24
N VAL A 567 -0.16 -21.27 -3.85
CA VAL A 567 -0.78 -20.02 -3.36
C VAL A 567 -0.04 -18.76 -3.78
N LEU A 568 -0.78 -17.66 -3.93
CA LEU A 568 -0.26 -16.30 -4.00
C LEU A 568 -0.16 -15.68 -2.60
N LEU A 569 0.80 -14.78 -2.45
CA LEU A 569 1.30 -14.28 -1.17
C LEU A 569 1.41 -12.75 -1.18
N GLU A 570 1.50 -12.18 0.01
CA GLU A 570 1.66 -10.74 0.27
C GLU A 570 2.89 -10.11 -0.43
N LYS A 571 4.08 -10.74 -0.30
CA LYS A 571 5.38 -10.18 -0.70
C LYS A 571 6.40 -11.25 -1.10
N TYR A 572 7.40 -10.89 -1.92
CA TYR A 572 8.31 -11.85 -2.58
C TYR A 572 9.79 -11.44 -2.48
N ASP A 573 10.71 -12.40 -2.33
CA ASP A 573 12.15 -12.14 -2.39
C ASP A 573 12.54 -12.02 -3.87
N VAL A 574 12.79 -10.78 -4.32
CA VAL A 574 13.13 -10.49 -5.72
C VAL A 574 14.64 -10.53 -5.99
N SER A 575 15.46 -10.65 -4.94
CA SER A 575 16.93 -10.60 -5.03
C SER A 575 17.56 -11.98 -5.18
N ASN A 576 16.94 -13.01 -4.62
CA ASN A 576 17.42 -14.39 -4.68
C ASN A 576 17.17 -15.02 -6.06
N PRO A 577 18.18 -15.57 -6.77
CA PRO A 577 17.96 -16.27 -8.03
C PRO A 577 17.06 -17.52 -7.87
N TYR A 578 17.04 -18.14 -6.69
CA TYR A 578 16.16 -19.27 -6.39
C TYR A 578 14.78 -18.79 -5.91
N ILE A 579 13.72 -19.34 -6.50
CA ILE A 579 12.34 -19.04 -6.08
C ILE A 579 11.94 -19.91 -4.89
N SER A 580 11.53 -19.25 -3.81
CA SER A 580 11.06 -19.83 -2.54
C SER A 580 9.55 -20.09 -2.56
N PRO A 581 9.05 -21.28 -2.15
CA PRO A 581 7.61 -21.52 -1.98
C PRO A 581 6.98 -20.75 -0.80
N ARG A 582 7.80 -20.03 -0.01
CA ARG A 582 7.34 -19.22 1.15
C ARG A 582 7.28 -17.72 0.84
N GLY A 583 7.49 -17.31 -0.41
CA GLY A 583 7.51 -15.91 -0.82
C GLY A 583 8.74 -15.16 -0.31
N GLY A 584 8.50 -13.94 0.19
CA GLY A 584 9.50 -13.01 0.74
C GLY A 584 10.23 -13.51 1.97
N LYS A 585 11.31 -12.80 2.33
CA LYS A 585 11.95 -13.00 3.63
C LYS A 585 11.12 -12.30 4.71
N GLY A 586 11.16 -12.89 5.91
CA GLY A 586 10.49 -12.34 7.08
C GLY A 586 11.06 -10.98 7.50
N GLY A 587 10.27 -10.26 8.27
CA GLY A 587 10.50 -8.90 8.75
C GLY A 587 9.15 -8.27 9.09
N GLY A 588 9.14 -7.16 9.82
CA GLY A 588 7.90 -6.65 10.41
C GLY A 588 7.32 -7.55 11.51
N GLU A 589 6.07 -7.30 11.89
CA GLU A 589 5.52 -7.77 13.18
C GLU A 589 4.71 -9.08 13.11
N TYR A 590 4.45 -9.61 11.92
CA TYR A 590 3.52 -10.73 11.71
C TYR A 590 3.97 -11.70 10.58
N PRO A 591 3.46 -12.95 10.54
CA PRO A 591 3.83 -13.95 9.52
C PRO A 591 3.38 -13.58 8.10
N MET A 592 3.95 -14.26 7.08
CA MET A 592 3.52 -14.13 5.68
C MET A 592 2.02 -14.44 5.51
N GLN A 593 1.28 -13.60 4.80
CA GLN A 593 -0.15 -13.80 4.52
C GLN A 593 -0.40 -14.49 3.16
N ILE A 594 -1.50 -15.26 3.10
CA ILE A 594 -2.00 -15.97 1.91
C ILE A 594 -3.22 -15.21 1.35
N GLY A 595 -3.28 -15.09 0.03
CA GLY A 595 -4.42 -14.49 -0.67
C GLY A 595 -4.03 -14.15 -2.10
N PHE A 596 -3.48 -12.98 -2.42
CA PHE A 596 -3.50 -11.74 -1.63
C PHE A 596 -3.97 -10.61 -2.55
N GLY A 597 -4.89 -9.75 -2.08
CA GLY A 597 -5.65 -8.79 -2.92
C GLY A 597 -4.82 -8.09 -4.01
N TRP A 598 -3.79 -7.32 -3.62
CA TRP A 598 -2.91 -6.63 -4.57
C TRP A 598 -2.10 -7.55 -5.47
N THR A 599 -1.75 -8.77 -5.02
CA THR A 599 -0.88 -9.69 -5.77
C THR A 599 -1.70 -10.31 -6.88
N ASN A 600 -2.92 -10.71 -6.55
CA ASN A 600 -3.87 -11.29 -7.48
C ASN A 600 -4.26 -10.25 -8.54
N GLY A 601 -4.59 -9.03 -8.12
CA GLY A 601 -5.03 -7.99 -9.04
C GLY A 601 -3.93 -7.44 -9.95
N THR A 602 -2.75 -7.12 -9.41
CA THR A 602 -1.63 -6.65 -10.23
C THR A 602 -1.00 -7.77 -11.06
N LEU A 603 -1.02 -9.03 -10.63
CA LEU A 603 -0.57 -10.15 -11.47
C LEU A 603 -1.48 -10.30 -12.68
N LEU A 604 -2.81 -10.28 -12.49
CA LEU A 604 -3.78 -10.40 -13.58
C LEU A 604 -3.59 -9.27 -14.60
N GLY A 605 -3.59 -8.01 -14.15
CA GLY A 605 -3.36 -6.86 -15.04
C GLY A 605 -1.99 -6.88 -15.75
N LEU A 606 -0.93 -7.40 -15.12
CA LEU A 606 0.36 -7.59 -15.80
C LEU A 606 0.32 -8.74 -16.83
N MET A 607 -0.40 -9.82 -16.52
CA MET A 607 -0.55 -10.98 -17.41
C MET A 607 -1.32 -10.64 -18.69
N ASP A 608 -2.35 -9.80 -18.58
CA ASP A 608 -3.17 -9.33 -19.71
C ASP A 608 -2.52 -8.16 -20.47
N ARG A 609 -1.73 -7.32 -19.79
CA ARG A 609 -0.93 -6.25 -20.44
C ARG A 609 0.28 -6.77 -21.22
N TYR A 610 0.86 -7.91 -20.83
CA TYR A 610 2.07 -8.48 -21.44
C TYR A 610 1.93 -9.95 -21.88
N PRO A 611 0.94 -10.32 -22.71
CA PRO A 611 0.59 -11.72 -23.00
C PRO A 611 1.74 -12.57 -23.58
N GLN A 612 2.68 -11.96 -24.31
CA GLN A 612 3.88 -12.65 -24.80
C GLN A 612 4.84 -13.03 -23.66
N ASN A 613 5.08 -12.12 -22.71
CA ASN A 613 5.87 -12.42 -21.50
C ASN A 613 5.15 -13.46 -20.64
N THR A 614 3.81 -13.36 -20.53
CA THR A 614 2.96 -14.31 -19.82
C THR A 614 3.13 -15.73 -20.35
N ARG A 615 3.06 -15.94 -21.68
CA ARG A 615 3.30 -17.25 -22.30
C ARG A 615 4.71 -17.77 -22.00
N VAL A 616 5.75 -16.93 -22.17
CA VAL A 616 7.15 -17.29 -21.87
C VAL A 616 7.39 -17.63 -20.40
N VAL A 617 6.60 -17.07 -19.46
CA VAL A 617 6.63 -17.46 -18.05
C VAL A 617 5.86 -18.77 -17.81
N LEU A 618 4.68 -18.96 -18.41
CA LEU A 618 3.90 -20.20 -18.27
C LEU A 618 4.58 -21.42 -18.91
N ASP A 619 5.27 -21.25 -20.05
CA ASP A 619 6.09 -22.30 -20.67
C ASP A 619 7.22 -22.82 -19.76
N ARG A 620 7.62 -22.02 -18.76
CA ARG A 620 8.63 -22.38 -17.75
C ARG A 620 8.03 -22.86 -16.43
N ASN A 621 6.72 -22.70 -16.25
CA ASN A 621 5.96 -23.10 -15.06
C ASN A 621 4.68 -23.81 -15.54
N PRO A 622 4.79 -24.96 -16.24
CA PRO A 622 3.70 -25.57 -16.98
C PRO A 622 2.60 -26.14 -16.08
N ALA A 623 2.83 -26.26 -14.76
CA ALA A 623 1.74 -26.60 -13.85
C ALA A 623 0.81 -25.41 -13.57
N ALA A 624 1.23 -24.17 -13.86
CA ALA A 624 0.42 -22.96 -13.65
C ALA A 624 -0.43 -22.55 -14.89
N ASP A 625 -0.49 -23.41 -15.91
CA ASP A 625 -1.00 -23.16 -17.26
C ASP A 625 -2.30 -23.97 -17.57
N GLN A 626 -2.89 -23.73 -18.75
CA GLN A 626 -4.05 -24.41 -19.39
C GLN A 626 -5.48 -24.00 -18.95
N PRO A 627 -6.44 -23.85 -19.89
CA PRO A 627 -6.35 -23.63 -21.34
C PRO A 627 -6.76 -22.20 -21.76
N ASP A 628 -6.59 -21.84 -23.04
CA ASP A 628 -6.81 -20.47 -23.54
C ASP A 628 -8.27 -19.97 -23.38
N ARG A 629 -8.45 -18.89 -22.59
CA ARG A 629 -9.63 -18.01 -22.61
C ARG A 629 -9.40 -16.92 -23.67
N PRO A 630 -10.41 -16.50 -24.47
CA PRO A 630 -10.27 -15.31 -25.30
C PRO A 630 -9.92 -14.10 -24.43
N THR A 631 -8.92 -13.32 -24.84
CA THR A 631 -8.41 -12.19 -24.06
C THR A 631 -9.54 -11.19 -23.78
N PRO A 632 -9.78 -10.80 -22.51
CA PRO A 632 -10.53 -9.59 -22.20
C PRO A 632 -9.86 -8.37 -22.86
N HIS A 633 -10.59 -7.26 -22.94
CA HIS A 633 -9.98 -5.97 -23.30
C HIS A 633 -9.10 -5.49 -22.14
N ALA A 634 -7.84 -5.93 -22.13
CA ALA A 634 -6.81 -5.54 -21.15
C ALA A 634 -6.83 -4.04 -20.89
N LEU A 635 -6.66 -3.64 -19.63
CA LEU A 635 -6.84 -2.25 -19.16
C LEU A 635 -6.21 -1.23 -20.13
N PRO A 636 -7.02 -0.39 -20.80
CA PRO A 636 -6.53 0.61 -21.74
C PRO A 636 -5.52 1.58 -21.09
N PRO A 637 -4.73 2.31 -21.89
CA PRO A 637 -3.94 3.43 -21.37
C PRO A 637 -4.83 4.36 -20.52
N MET A 638 -4.39 4.61 -19.28
CA MET A 638 -5.03 5.45 -18.25
C MET A 638 -5.43 6.86 -18.68
N ASN A 639 -6.44 7.04 -19.53
CA ASN A 639 -7.00 8.32 -19.92
C ASN A 639 -8.50 8.39 -19.57
N ALA A 640 -8.78 8.25 -18.28
CA ALA A 640 -10.15 8.19 -17.75
C ALA A 640 -10.94 9.50 -17.96
N TYR A 641 -10.25 10.64 -18.12
CA TYR A 641 -10.86 11.92 -18.52
C TYR A 641 -11.36 11.96 -19.98
N GLY A 642 -11.00 10.98 -20.82
CA GLY A 642 -11.45 10.89 -22.22
C GLY A 642 -12.70 10.04 -22.47
N VAL A 643 -13.09 9.19 -21.50
CA VAL A 643 -14.18 8.19 -21.65
C VAL A 643 -15.55 8.87 -21.61
N GLN A 644 -16.59 8.31 -22.26
CA GLN A 644 -17.95 8.87 -22.23
C GLN A 644 -18.89 7.91 -21.47
N SER A 645 -19.80 8.45 -20.65
CA SER A 645 -20.84 7.63 -20.00
C SER A 645 -22.01 7.36 -20.95
N ASP A 646 -22.50 6.12 -20.95
CA ASP A 646 -23.75 5.78 -21.64
C ASP A 646 -24.99 6.01 -20.76
N LYS A 647 -26.17 5.82 -21.36
CA LYS A 647 -27.46 6.06 -20.69
C LYS A 647 -27.78 5.03 -19.62
N ASP A 648 -27.37 3.79 -19.80
CA ASP A 648 -27.74 2.70 -18.89
C ASP A 648 -26.86 2.73 -17.65
N THR A 649 -25.58 3.12 -17.79
CA THR A 649 -24.74 3.53 -16.65
C THR A 649 -25.35 4.70 -15.89
N ILE A 650 -25.75 5.78 -16.57
CA ILE A 650 -26.39 6.94 -15.92
C ILE A 650 -27.67 6.52 -15.16
N ASN A 651 -28.45 5.58 -15.71
CA ASN A 651 -29.61 5.03 -15.03
C ASN A 651 -29.24 4.22 -13.76
N GLN A 652 -28.13 3.48 -13.75
CA GLN A 652 -27.65 2.77 -12.55
C GLN A 652 -27.26 3.73 -11.40
N TYR A 653 -26.74 4.92 -11.71
CA TYR A 653 -26.46 5.97 -10.71
C TYR A 653 -27.71 6.73 -10.24
N ASN A 654 -28.82 6.65 -10.99
CA ASN A 654 -30.11 7.25 -10.61
C ASN A 654 -31.02 6.31 -9.80
N LEU A 655 -30.60 5.05 -9.59
CA LEU A 655 -31.27 4.16 -8.63
C LEU A 655 -31.02 4.66 -7.20
N PRO A 656 -31.99 4.53 -6.27
CA PRO A 656 -31.77 4.91 -4.89
C PRO A 656 -30.73 4.00 -4.23
N THR A 657 -29.51 4.52 -4.09
CA THR A 657 -28.48 4.03 -3.16
C THR A 657 -29.10 3.81 -1.77
N VAL A 658 -28.57 2.85 -1.01
CA VAL A 658 -28.99 2.65 0.40
C VAL A 658 -28.93 4.00 1.10
N THR A 659 -30.05 4.46 1.65
CA THR A 659 -30.16 5.82 2.18
C THR A 659 -29.43 5.94 3.51
N LEU A 660 -28.11 6.07 3.42
CA LEU A 660 -27.26 6.63 4.45
C LEU A 660 -27.77 8.04 4.70
N THR A 661 -28.62 8.23 5.70
CA THR A 661 -29.00 9.55 6.16
C THR A 661 -27.72 10.26 6.60
N PRO A 662 -27.28 11.35 5.95
CA PRO A 662 -26.07 12.04 6.37
C PRO A 662 -26.32 12.56 7.79
N ARG A 663 -25.65 11.95 8.77
CA ARG A 663 -25.56 12.56 10.10
C ARG A 663 -24.79 13.87 9.93
N PRO A 664 -25.07 14.89 10.75
CA PRO A 664 -24.20 16.06 10.80
C PRO A 664 -22.76 15.59 10.99
N VAL A 665 -21.84 16.13 10.17
CA VAL A 665 -20.41 15.82 10.26
C VAL A 665 -20.02 15.91 11.73
N ALA A 666 -19.63 14.78 12.32
CA ALA A 666 -19.19 14.79 13.71
C ALA A 666 -17.95 15.70 13.77
N PRO A 667 -17.94 16.78 14.56
CA PRO A 667 -16.72 17.54 14.75
C PRO A 667 -15.67 16.55 15.24
N THR A 668 -14.49 16.52 14.58
CA THR A 668 -13.49 15.46 14.75
C THR A 668 -13.36 15.14 16.23
N PRO A 669 -13.70 13.90 16.65
CA PRO A 669 -14.08 13.64 18.03
C PRO A 669 -12.98 14.16 18.94
N THR A 670 -13.35 15.04 19.87
CA THR A 670 -12.39 15.66 20.80
C THR A 670 -11.96 14.60 21.81
N LEU A 671 -11.11 13.68 21.33
CA LEU A 671 -10.48 12.64 22.12
C LEU A 671 -9.85 13.33 23.33
N PRO A 672 -10.10 12.83 24.56
CA PRO A 672 -9.81 13.54 25.79
C PRO A 672 -8.32 13.92 25.81
N GLN A 673 -8.05 15.22 25.75
CA GLN A 673 -6.69 15.76 25.71
C GLN A 673 -5.96 15.39 27.00
N ILE A 674 -5.11 14.37 26.93
CA ILE A 674 -4.18 14.02 28.01
C ILE A 674 -3.08 15.10 28.00
N SER A 675 -3.33 16.18 28.73
CA SER A 675 -2.55 17.40 28.68
C SER A 675 -1.14 17.25 29.29
N SER A 676 -0.15 16.88 28.48
CA SER A 676 1.26 16.78 28.90
C SER A 676 2.31 17.24 27.86
N VAL A 677 1.94 18.07 26.88
CA VAL A 677 2.91 18.82 26.05
C VAL A 677 2.88 20.30 26.43
N GLY A 678 3.93 20.76 27.11
CA GLY A 678 4.03 22.15 27.59
C GLY A 678 4.25 23.15 26.45
N ALA A 679 3.41 24.19 26.40
CA ALA A 679 3.58 25.30 25.47
C ALA A 679 4.75 26.21 25.87
N SER A 680 5.51 26.69 24.89
CA SER A 680 6.57 27.71 25.05
C SER A 680 6.62 28.66 23.86
N ALA A 681 5.61 29.52 23.74
CA ALA A 681 5.63 30.73 22.92
C ALA A 681 4.91 31.87 23.69
N PRO A 682 5.49 33.08 23.80
CA PRO A 682 4.97 34.12 24.68
C PRO A 682 3.78 34.89 24.07
N THR A 683 2.80 35.24 24.92
CA THR A 683 1.57 35.93 24.52
C THR A 683 1.75 37.46 24.46
N PRO A 684 1.35 38.14 23.37
CA PRO A 684 1.23 39.61 23.34
C PRO A 684 -0.08 40.08 24.03
N PRO A 685 -0.13 41.31 24.58
CA PRO A 685 -1.28 41.80 25.34
C PRO A 685 -2.49 42.19 24.46
N LEU A 686 -3.70 42.06 25.04
CA LEU A 686 -4.97 42.38 24.37
C LEU A 686 -5.10 43.88 24.03
N SER A 687 -5.83 44.16 22.95
CA SER A 687 -6.29 45.52 22.57
C SER A 687 -7.82 45.64 22.61
N ALA A 688 -8.31 46.87 22.79
CA ALA A 688 -9.70 47.21 23.07
C ALA A 688 -10.60 47.33 21.80
N PRO A 689 -11.95 47.31 21.92
CA PRO A 689 -12.88 47.29 20.78
C PRO A 689 -12.98 48.61 19.98
N PRO A 690 -13.51 48.58 18.74
CA PRO A 690 -13.36 49.66 17.75
C PRO A 690 -14.44 50.76 17.78
N ALA A 691 -14.20 51.83 17.02
CA ALA A 691 -15.10 52.97 16.77
C ALA A 691 -15.32 53.19 15.24
N PRO A 692 -16.41 53.85 14.80
CA PRO A 692 -16.86 53.88 13.39
C PRO A 692 -16.14 54.92 12.48
N PRO A 693 -16.33 54.86 11.14
CA PRO A 693 -15.40 55.44 10.17
C PRO A 693 -15.80 56.81 9.57
N ALA A 694 -14.87 57.41 8.80
CA ALA A 694 -15.10 58.51 7.85
C ALA A 694 -14.29 58.28 6.55
N THR A 695 -14.74 58.88 5.43
CA THR A 695 -14.35 58.55 4.05
C THR A 695 -13.54 59.70 3.34
N PRO A 696 -13.12 59.61 2.05
CA PRO A 696 -11.81 60.14 1.58
C PRO A 696 -11.91 61.46 0.76
N PRO A 697 -10.84 61.93 0.09
CA PRO A 697 -10.52 61.46 -1.27
C PRO A 697 -9.01 61.37 -1.65
N ALA A 698 -8.74 60.94 -2.89
CA ALA A 698 -7.44 60.90 -3.60
C ALA A 698 -7.32 62.15 -4.56
N PRO A 699 -6.41 62.28 -5.59
CA PRO A 699 -5.44 61.32 -6.18
C PRO A 699 -4.06 61.84 -6.69
N GLU A 700 -3.24 60.91 -7.24
CA GLU A 700 -2.26 60.99 -8.36
C GLU A 700 -1.07 62.01 -8.43
N ALA A 701 0.16 61.53 -8.71
CA ALA A 701 0.81 61.56 -10.07
C ALA A 701 2.38 61.39 -10.14
N LYS A 702 2.84 60.24 -10.67
CA LYS A 702 4.00 59.91 -11.58
C LYS A 702 5.37 60.67 -11.63
N ALA A 703 6.40 59.85 -11.95
CA ALA A 703 7.63 60.11 -12.76
C ALA A 703 8.88 60.83 -12.13
N ALA A 704 10.14 60.66 -12.57
CA ALA A 704 10.85 59.56 -13.29
C ALA A 704 12.41 59.81 -13.39
N ALA A 705 13.17 58.77 -13.77
CA ALA A 705 14.50 58.77 -14.45
C ALA A 705 15.85 58.99 -13.67
N THR A 706 16.88 58.32 -14.19
CA THR A 706 18.36 58.34 -13.89
C THR A 706 19.11 59.12 -15.02
N PRO A 707 20.44 59.48 -14.97
CA PRO A 707 21.58 58.52 -14.91
C PRO A 707 22.98 59.01 -14.35
N GLN A 708 23.96 58.08 -14.33
CA GLN A 708 25.45 58.18 -14.50
C GLN A 708 26.34 59.22 -13.75
N GLU A 709 27.45 58.77 -13.12
CA GLU A 709 28.84 58.74 -13.68
C GLU A 709 29.88 58.12 -12.70
N THR A 710 31.12 57.86 -13.15
CA THR A 710 32.29 57.37 -12.37
C THR A 710 33.61 57.98 -12.89
N PRO A 711 34.69 58.05 -12.06
CA PRO A 711 35.85 57.17 -12.32
C PRO A 711 36.73 56.78 -11.09
N SER A 712 37.65 55.83 -11.32
CA SER A 712 38.74 55.34 -10.41
C SER A 712 40.06 56.14 -10.62
N PRO A 713 41.31 55.75 -10.18
CA PRO A 713 41.78 54.59 -9.38
C PRO A 713 42.92 54.86 -8.34
N ALA A 714 43.30 53.85 -7.52
CA ALA A 714 44.68 53.62 -7.01
C ALA A 714 44.87 52.25 -6.31
N THR A 715 46.11 51.72 -6.33
CA THR A 715 46.67 50.53 -5.63
C THR A 715 48.19 50.77 -5.40
N PRO A 716 49.02 49.91 -4.76
CA PRO A 716 48.82 48.59 -4.12
C PRO A 716 49.41 48.46 -2.67
N ALA A 717 49.35 47.26 -2.03
CA ALA A 717 50.54 46.46 -1.59
C ALA A 717 50.28 45.37 -0.51
N SER A 718 50.89 44.19 -0.72
CA SER A 718 51.45 43.19 0.25
C SER A 718 50.69 42.67 1.49
N SER A 719 50.30 41.38 1.40
CA SER A 719 50.55 40.22 2.31
C SER A 719 51.63 40.37 3.43
N PRO A 720 51.63 39.58 4.54
CA PRO A 720 51.35 38.12 4.54
C PRO A 720 50.68 37.46 5.79
N ALA A 721 50.49 36.13 5.71
CA ALA A 721 50.26 35.21 6.83
C ALA A 721 51.62 34.64 7.37
N PRO A 722 51.73 33.70 8.36
CA PRO A 722 51.19 32.33 8.25
C PRO A 722 50.83 31.56 9.56
N SER A 723 50.27 30.36 9.36
CA SER A 723 50.31 29.11 10.16
C SER A 723 50.78 29.08 11.64
N GLY A 724 49.89 28.56 12.51
CA GLY A 724 50.05 27.30 13.27
C GLY A 724 51.22 27.09 14.25
N GLY A 725 50.94 26.59 15.46
CA GLY A 725 51.98 26.19 16.42
C GLY A 725 51.49 25.49 17.71
N THR A 726 52.15 24.39 18.04
CA THR A 726 52.01 23.53 19.22
C THR A 726 52.38 24.16 20.58
N GLN A 727 52.01 23.43 21.66
CA GLN A 727 52.70 23.27 22.96
C GLN A 727 52.44 24.24 24.16
N ALA A 728 51.90 23.61 25.22
CA ALA A 728 52.51 23.43 26.55
C ALA A 728 52.25 24.40 27.73
N GLN A 729 52.43 23.79 28.92
CA GLN A 729 52.70 24.32 30.26
C GLN A 729 51.57 25.00 31.09
N GLN A 730 51.26 24.30 32.19
CA GLN A 730 50.72 24.80 33.45
C GLN A 730 51.75 25.73 34.14
N PRO A 731 51.36 26.60 35.10
CA PRO A 731 51.30 26.15 36.50
C PRO A 731 50.17 26.78 37.37
N SER A 732 50.28 26.56 38.68
CA SER A 732 49.36 26.79 39.82
C SER A 732 49.23 28.28 40.27
N THR A 733 48.55 28.71 41.36
CA THR A 733 48.29 28.09 42.69
C THR A 733 47.27 28.88 43.55
N ALA A 734 46.54 28.20 44.47
CA ALA A 734 45.97 28.69 45.76
C ALA A 734 44.97 29.88 45.78
N SER A 735 44.09 30.09 46.77
CA SER A 735 43.36 29.25 47.77
C SER A 735 42.07 30.03 48.15
N ASP A 736 41.23 29.84 49.18
CA ASP A 736 41.14 29.08 50.45
C ASP A 736 39.61 28.97 50.78
N ALA A 737 38.95 28.87 51.96
CA ALA A 737 39.11 28.57 53.40
C ALA A 737 37.66 28.42 53.97
N ALA A 738 37.31 27.85 55.13
CA ALA A 738 37.87 26.83 56.03
C ALA A 738 36.78 26.45 57.10
N THR A 739 36.97 25.37 57.89
CA THR A 739 36.11 24.86 59.00
C THR A 739 34.70 24.35 58.64
N SER A 740 34.21 23.18 59.09
CA SER A 740 34.76 22.05 59.87
C SER A 740 33.94 20.76 59.54
N GLY A 741 34.18 19.53 60.04
CA GLY A 741 35.04 19.07 61.15
C GLY A 741 35.49 17.60 61.02
N ALA A 742 35.24 16.73 62.01
CA ALA A 742 35.92 15.43 62.19
C ALA A 742 35.09 14.45 63.09
N PRO A 743 35.51 13.17 63.36
CA PRO A 743 36.78 12.51 63.00
C PRO A 743 36.78 10.99 62.59
N ALA A 744 37.95 10.54 62.10
CA ALA A 744 38.58 9.18 62.24
C ALA A 744 37.95 7.94 61.56
N LEU A 745 38.67 6.89 61.06
CA LEU A 745 40.07 6.49 60.66
C LEU A 745 39.87 5.14 59.86
N THR A 746 40.73 4.48 59.06
CA THR A 746 42.11 4.51 58.47
C THR A 746 42.05 3.61 57.20
N ALA A 747 42.76 3.79 56.06
CA ALA A 747 44.21 3.80 55.73
C ALA A 747 44.95 2.43 55.91
N PRO A 748 45.93 2.05 55.04
CA PRO A 748 46.16 2.42 53.61
C PRO A 748 46.72 1.28 52.68
N ALA A 749 47.12 1.65 51.45
CA ALA A 749 48.19 1.04 50.58
C ALA A 749 47.89 -0.26 49.76
N THR A 750 48.50 -0.55 48.59
CA THR A 750 49.20 0.23 47.53
C THR A 750 49.37 -0.57 46.21
N THR A 751 49.39 0.14 45.06
CA THR A 751 50.14 -0.13 43.79
C THR A 751 49.91 -1.36 42.89
N ALA A 752 50.04 -1.07 41.57
CA ALA A 752 50.61 -1.87 40.47
C ALA A 752 49.71 -2.75 39.57
N ALA A 753 49.89 -2.53 38.25
CA ALA A 753 49.66 -3.42 37.11
C ALA A 753 50.84 -3.21 36.13
N PRO A 754 51.22 -4.16 35.25
CA PRO A 754 50.57 -4.24 33.94
C PRO A 754 50.58 -5.64 33.24
N ALA A 755 50.07 -5.66 31.99
CA ALA A 755 50.27 -6.62 30.90
C ALA A 755 49.29 -7.82 30.73
N SER A 756 49.10 -8.18 29.46
CA SER A 756 48.11 -9.08 28.83
C SER A 756 48.75 -10.46 28.47
N PRO A 757 48.17 -11.41 27.67
CA PRO A 757 46.92 -11.40 26.87
C PRO A 757 46.10 -12.73 26.76
N SER A 758 45.03 -12.67 25.94
CA SER A 758 44.43 -13.76 25.12
C SER A 758 43.39 -14.75 25.71
N ALA A 759 42.56 -15.30 24.80
CA ALA A 759 41.39 -16.20 25.00
C ALA A 759 41.75 -17.69 24.64
N PRO A 760 40.85 -18.71 24.54
CA PRO A 760 39.44 -18.72 24.08
C PRO A 760 38.45 -19.67 24.84
N GLU A 761 37.38 -20.09 24.14
CA GLU A 761 36.20 -20.95 24.48
C GLU A 761 36.36 -22.16 25.42
N PRO A 762 35.23 -22.70 25.94
CA PRO A 762 34.84 -24.06 25.50
C PRO A 762 33.33 -24.34 25.35
N ALA A 763 33.01 -25.52 24.78
CA ALA A 763 31.69 -26.16 24.74
C ALA A 763 31.82 -27.68 25.09
N PRO A 764 30.84 -28.60 24.87
CA PRO A 764 30.13 -29.26 25.98
C PRO A 764 30.25 -30.81 26.05
N GLU A 765 29.70 -31.43 27.10
CA GLU A 765 29.71 -32.90 27.30
C GLU A 765 28.35 -33.51 27.77
N LYS A 766 28.25 -34.86 27.84
CA LYS A 766 27.00 -35.63 28.06
C LYS A 766 27.16 -36.79 29.07
N SER A 767 26.11 -37.15 29.81
CA SER A 767 25.79 -38.53 30.24
C SER A 767 24.38 -38.64 30.89
N VAL A 768 23.78 -39.86 30.94
CA VAL A 768 22.35 -40.16 31.19
C VAL A 768 22.19 -41.57 31.79
N PRO A 769 21.40 -41.81 32.88
CA PRO A 769 20.18 -42.66 32.76
C PRO A 769 19.02 -42.48 33.79
N GLU A 770 17.84 -43.00 33.39
CA GLU A 770 16.76 -43.68 34.15
C GLU A 770 16.11 -43.16 35.46
N LYS A 771 14.77 -42.91 35.39
CA LYS A 771 13.74 -43.87 35.89
C LYS A 771 12.32 -43.58 35.38
N THR A 772 11.40 -44.55 35.54
CA THR A 772 10.04 -44.62 34.96
C THR A 772 8.90 -44.54 35.99
N VAL A 773 7.81 -43.85 35.66
CA VAL A 773 6.40 -44.05 36.15
C VAL A 773 5.43 -43.60 35.04
N ALA A 774 4.20 -44.14 35.00
CA ALA A 774 3.12 -43.75 34.06
C ALA A 774 1.77 -43.54 34.79
N PRO A 775 0.79 -42.82 34.20
CA PRO A 775 -0.58 -42.71 34.71
C PRO A 775 -1.58 -43.70 34.07
N ALA A 776 -2.77 -43.84 34.68
CA ALA A 776 -3.78 -44.86 34.36
C ALA A 776 -5.00 -44.35 33.56
N ALA A 777 -6.05 -45.18 33.39
CA ALA A 777 -7.01 -45.08 32.28
C ALA A 777 -8.50 -45.01 32.66
N SER A 778 -9.28 -44.35 31.78
CA SER A 778 -10.70 -44.60 31.40
C SER A 778 -11.82 -44.54 32.47
N PRO A 779 -13.09 -44.25 32.07
CA PRO A 779 -13.97 -45.28 31.49
C PRO A 779 -14.70 -44.83 30.20
N SER A 780 -15.59 -45.69 29.68
CA SER A 780 -16.18 -45.67 28.32
C SER A 780 -17.69 -45.95 28.32
N THR A 781 -18.40 -45.77 27.19
CA THR A 781 -19.56 -46.58 26.69
C THR A 781 -20.10 -46.03 25.32
N PRO A 782 -20.93 -46.76 24.52
CA PRO A 782 -20.49 -47.06 23.14
C PRO A 782 -21.51 -46.89 21.99
N SER A 783 -21.06 -47.12 20.75
CA SER A 783 -21.87 -47.59 19.62
C SER A 783 -20.99 -48.33 18.59
N ALA A 784 -21.59 -49.16 17.72
CA ALA A 784 -20.91 -50.12 16.85
C ALA A 784 -21.39 -50.00 15.36
N PRO A 785 -20.95 -50.83 14.40
CA PRO A 785 -19.92 -50.38 13.46
C PRO A 785 -20.31 -50.47 11.97
N ALA A 786 -19.49 -49.84 11.10
CA ALA A 786 -19.52 -49.98 9.66
C ALA A 786 -18.19 -50.57 9.12
N PRO A 787 -18.18 -51.29 7.98
CA PRO A 787 -17.00 -52.03 7.51
C PRO A 787 -15.95 -51.15 6.80
N ALA A 788 -14.69 -51.57 6.86
CA ALA A 788 -13.55 -50.84 6.30
C ALA A 788 -13.14 -51.31 4.89
N PRO A 789 -12.71 -50.40 3.99
CA PRO A 789 -11.95 -50.74 2.79
C PRO A 789 -10.45 -50.99 3.13
N ALA A 790 -9.75 -51.72 2.28
CA ALA A 790 -8.36 -52.13 2.51
C ALA A 790 -7.32 -51.03 2.15
N PRO A 791 -6.16 -50.97 2.85
CA PRO A 791 -5.09 -50.01 2.57
C PRO A 791 -4.19 -50.43 1.40
N ALA A 792 -3.65 -49.45 0.68
CA ALA A 792 -2.63 -49.62 -0.36
C ALA A 792 -1.20 -49.80 0.24
N PRO A 793 -0.27 -50.46 -0.46
CA PRO A 793 1.07 -50.77 0.06
C PRO A 793 2.04 -49.57 0.00
N ALA A 794 2.97 -49.52 0.95
CA ALA A 794 4.05 -48.53 1.00
C ALA A 794 5.36 -49.06 0.35
N PRO A 795 6.19 -48.19 -0.28
CA PRO A 795 7.49 -48.57 -0.83
C PRO A 795 8.57 -48.74 0.26
N ALA A 796 9.56 -49.60 -0.01
CA ALA A 796 10.61 -50.00 0.94
C ALA A 796 11.90 -49.12 0.85
N PRO A 797 12.74 -49.07 1.91
CA PRO A 797 13.90 -48.20 1.99
C PRO A 797 15.18 -48.75 1.31
N ALA A 798 16.18 -47.87 1.15
CA ALA A 798 17.49 -48.18 0.54
C ALA A 798 18.41 -49.04 1.46
N PRO A 799 19.32 -49.85 0.89
CA PRO A 799 20.15 -50.80 1.64
C PRO A 799 21.44 -50.21 2.23
N ALA A 800 21.94 -50.83 3.30
CA ALA A 800 23.25 -50.57 3.91
C ALA A 800 24.25 -51.71 3.63
N GLN A 801 25.56 -51.43 3.73
CA GLN A 801 26.65 -52.42 3.54
C GLN A 801 27.00 -53.21 4.83
N PRO A 802 27.42 -54.48 4.70
CA PRO A 802 28.25 -55.19 5.68
C PRO A 802 29.76 -55.29 5.25
N PRO A 803 30.70 -55.71 6.13
CA PRO A 803 32.12 -55.30 6.03
C PRO A 803 33.18 -56.44 5.95
N ALA A 804 34.46 -56.00 5.88
CA ALA A 804 35.74 -56.75 6.05
C ALA A 804 36.17 -57.73 4.91
N GLY A 805 37.48 -57.96 4.64
CA GLY A 805 38.71 -57.25 5.06
C GLY A 805 39.95 -58.17 5.17
N ALA A 806 41.09 -57.83 4.52
CA ALA A 806 42.40 -58.48 4.77
C ALA A 806 43.64 -57.73 4.21
N SER A 807 44.67 -57.67 5.06
CA SER A 807 46.06 -57.16 4.99
C SER A 807 46.96 -57.43 3.77
N ALA A 808 47.84 -56.45 3.44
CA ALA A 808 49.23 -56.62 2.95
C ALA A 808 50.06 -55.31 3.16
N THR A 809 51.39 -55.33 3.06
CA THR A 809 52.30 -54.30 3.68
C THR A 809 53.36 -53.68 2.69
N PRO A 810 54.49 -53.01 3.06
CA PRO A 810 54.92 -51.68 2.54
C PRO A 810 56.25 -51.76 1.69
N PRO A 811 57.17 -50.75 1.57
CA PRO A 811 57.21 -49.29 1.88
C PRO A 811 57.64 -48.41 0.65
N ALA A 812 58.04 -47.12 0.66
CA ALA A 812 58.41 -46.06 1.64
C ALA A 812 58.08 -44.65 1.02
N GLY A 813 58.55 -43.45 1.43
CA GLY A 813 59.44 -42.93 2.49
C GLY A 813 59.94 -41.47 2.23
N SER A 814 60.39 -40.73 3.26
CA SER A 814 60.90 -39.32 3.27
C SER A 814 59.85 -38.21 2.97
N ALA A 815 59.64 -37.09 3.70
CA ALA A 815 60.47 -36.14 4.47
C ALA A 815 61.28 -35.13 3.59
N ALA A 816 61.36 -33.81 3.86
CA ALA A 816 60.65 -32.90 4.80
C ALA A 816 60.95 -31.38 4.50
N SER A 817 60.35 -30.45 5.28
CA SER A 817 60.83 -29.07 5.57
C SER A 817 60.45 -27.84 4.67
N THR A 818 60.55 -26.66 5.29
CA THR A 818 60.23 -25.25 4.86
C THR A 818 61.53 -24.46 4.51
N PRO A 819 61.64 -23.09 4.38
CA PRO A 819 60.67 -21.96 4.49
C PRO A 819 60.81 -20.78 3.47
N ALA A 820 60.12 -19.67 3.77
CA ALA A 820 59.88 -18.38 3.08
C ALA A 820 61.06 -17.44 2.73
N THR A 821 60.79 -16.34 1.97
CA THR A 821 61.38 -14.94 1.97
C THR A 821 60.94 -14.16 0.69
N SER A 822 61.12 -12.83 0.48
CA SER A 822 60.84 -11.61 1.29
C SER A 822 61.16 -10.29 0.51
N GLY A 823 60.42 -9.17 0.74
CA GLY A 823 60.75 -7.78 0.32
C GLY A 823 59.64 -7.08 -0.51
N SER A 824 59.21 -5.80 -0.34
CA SER A 824 59.83 -4.46 -0.08
C SER A 824 60.39 -3.78 -1.36
N THR A 825 60.14 -2.50 -1.74
CA THR A 825 59.70 -1.27 -0.99
C THR A 825 59.18 -0.12 -1.93
N SER A 826 58.63 0.96 -1.36
CA SER A 826 58.44 2.40 -1.78
C SER A 826 59.11 2.98 -3.08
N SER A 827 58.72 4.09 -3.74
CA SER A 827 57.71 5.19 -3.53
C SER A 827 57.53 6.14 -4.78
N THR A 828 56.59 7.11 -4.71
CA THR A 828 56.15 8.22 -5.63
C THR A 828 57.14 9.43 -5.78
N PRO A 829 56.89 10.59 -6.49
CA PRO A 829 55.80 11.06 -7.42
C PRO A 829 56.16 11.98 -8.67
N ALA A 830 55.16 12.23 -9.57
CA ALA A 830 54.91 13.45 -10.43
C ALA A 830 55.91 13.85 -11.58
N PRO A 831 55.66 14.84 -12.51
CA PRO A 831 54.51 15.76 -12.76
C PRO A 831 53.98 15.84 -14.25
N VAL A 832 53.32 16.97 -14.66
CA VAL A 832 52.51 17.22 -15.91
C VAL A 832 53.22 18.16 -16.94
N PRO A 833 52.74 18.35 -18.22
CA PRO A 833 52.16 19.67 -18.64
C PRO A 833 51.14 19.78 -19.84
N THR A 834 50.17 20.71 -19.71
CA THR A 834 49.52 21.69 -20.69
C THR A 834 49.04 21.39 -22.16
N LEU A 835 47.71 21.54 -22.41
CA LEU A 835 46.92 22.55 -23.24
C LEU A 835 47.49 23.21 -24.56
N PRO A 836 46.68 23.91 -25.43
CA PRO A 836 45.33 23.71 -26.06
C PRO A 836 45.36 24.16 -27.59
N PRO A 837 44.44 24.94 -28.24
CA PRO A 837 42.95 25.05 -28.29
C PRO A 837 42.33 25.03 -29.74
N HIS A 838 40.99 25.08 -29.88
CA HIS A 838 40.18 25.77 -30.93
C HIS A 838 38.68 25.64 -30.54
N VAL A 839 37.83 26.69 -30.37
CA VAL A 839 37.26 27.75 -31.26
C VAL A 839 35.84 27.40 -31.78
N THR A 840 35.01 28.42 -31.99
CA THR A 840 33.52 28.42 -32.02
C THR A 840 32.88 28.15 -33.39
N ASP A 841 31.56 27.91 -33.43
CA ASP A 841 30.61 28.91 -33.99
C ASP A 841 29.11 28.54 -33.82
N VAL A 842 28.25 29.57 -33.94
CA VAL A 842 26.78 29.53 -33.88
C VAL A 842 26.21 30.52 -34.89
N PRO A 843 25.17 30.15 -35.68
CA PRO A 843 24.26 31.12 -36.29
C PRO A 843 22.78 30.92 -35.87
N GLN A 844 22.00 31.99 -35.94
CA GLN A 844 20.56 32.02 -35.67
C GLN A 844 19.73 31.57 -36.89
N GLY A 845 18.48 31.12 -36.66
CA GLY A 845 17.51 30.82 -37.71
C GLY A 845 16.06 30.90 -37.19
N ASN A 846 15.15 31.49 -37.98
CA ASN A 846 13.78 31.81 -37.58
C ASN A 846 12.74 30.80 -38.08
N SER A 847 11.66 30.65 -37.31
CA SER A 847 10.25 30.45 -37.74
C SER A 847 9.92 29.49 -38.89
N THR A 848 9.14 28.44 -38.60
CA THR A 848 7.73 28.30 -39.09
C THR A 848 7.02 27.11 -38.42
N ALA A 849 5.70 27.02 -38.55
CA ALA A 849 4.87 25.98 -37.92
C ALA A 849 4.55 24.83 -38.90
N SER A 850 4.41 23.61 -38.35
CA SER A 850 3.80 22.45 -39.03
C SER A 850 3.13 21.48 -38.04
N GLN A 851 1.83 21.23 -38.25
CA GLN A 851 1.23 19.89 -38.10
C GLN A 851 1.53 19.07 -39.38
N PRO A 852 1.20 17.76 -39.49
CA PRO A 852 0.58 16.82 -38.53
C PRO A 852 1.64 15.74 -38.12
N THR A 853 1.37 14.55 -37.55
CA THR A 853 0.40 13.48 -37.83
C THR A 853 0.08 12.64 -36.59
N ALA A 854 -1.04 11.92 -36.65
CA ALA A 854 -1.43 10.94 -35.64
C ALA A 854 -0.51 9.73 -35.60
N HIS A 855 -0.35 9.15 -34.41
CA HIS A 855 -0.42 7.72 -34.18
C HIS A 855 -0.98 7.43 -32.78
#